data_AF-A0A5C5XZD3-F1
#
_entry.id   AF-A0A5C5XZD3-F1
#
_cell.length_a   1.000
_cell.length_b   1.000
_cell.length_c   1.000
_cell.angle_alpha   90.00
_cell.angle_beta   90.00
_cell.angle_gamma   90.00
#
_symmetry.space_group_name_H-M   'P 1'
#
loop_
_entity.id
_entity.type
_entity.pdbx_description
1 polymer ?
#
loop_
_entity_poly.entity_id
_entity_poly.type
_entity_poly.pdbx_seq_one_letter_code
_entity_poly.pdbx_strand_id
1 'polypeptide(L)'
;MIVCLPTDAATLLPAMKKHRPDVILFLAMMLIGIIPFAGRPAIAADDRPPNVVVIFIDDMGFADPSCFGNPAMKTPNIDRLAAEGIRLTNFYVNSPICSASRVALTTGRYQQQYRIHSFLATRKSNRQRKMPNWLDPDAPTLAKLLQQAGYRTAHFGKWHMGGGRDVGDAPLPQAYGFDESLVSFEGLGDRILWQKTGNQKLSWTHGRGKILDLPKHRTTETYVDHAIEFLKANQQRPFYLRVFPNDVHDTHSPSERQASKWQGSSDNPPDEAFFAVLDEMDRQIGRLLDTLDTLKLSKNTLVLLTSDNGPTDWPRYYEAGHQPPGFTGPFFGRKWSLYEGGIRMPFIARLPGRIPADRLNDSTIMAAIDVLPTVAAICGVTDQITQSDGIDLSDALLGQKVQRDQPVFWEYGVHGSIQPGKAEHQSPSLAMRDGRWKLLCNPDSSRVQLFDLTADPGETKNLADEQPATVHAMKQQLLGWWQKMDAHYVQKPKAASTRSAVGKTRDAVSVQHQSTSQGRSAASPNIVHIIADDLGWNDVGFHGSDIKTPALDQLAEQSVVLDRFYVTPICSPTRAGVMTGRYPFRFGIWGGVCNPNARHGLPPQEVTTAEVLSNAGYPHRAMFGKWHLGLASDLFHPLKHGFNHFYGHYNGAIDYFSHKRHGQLDWHRGYDASEDEGYSTDLIGREASKYIRDHAAGDPFYMVVAFNAPHSPIQAKRKVLDQYGFDPQGDLAPNTDRRLAKREKAPNYGKAGRGNTVRQTFAAMVTSMDENIRQILDEIDKQGIAENTIVVFHSDNGGTPTHGGDNSPLRGNKFDTWEGGVRVVAMIRWPQQLPAGQRFTSVASYVDLLPTIAAAAGTTPPQGCDGKNLLPYLSGSQTPPERSIILGAHAVVSDHWKRVDDQYFRIADDPTESEPVKDVPADVAGRLSDALSGFETIQGSAFETQLAKPDVWPPVDWKLPSEPDRLH
;
A
#
# COMPACT_ATOMS: atom_id res chain seq x y z
N MET A 1 17.63 70.47 17.87
CA MET A 1 18.88 71.24 18.04
C MET A 1 19.95 70.61 17.17
N ILE A 2 20.78 71.47 16.61
CA ILE A 2 21.84 71.32 15.60
C ILE A 2 23.01 70.45 16.13
N VAL A 3 23.88 70.01 15.19
CA VAL A 3 25.35 69.73 15.31
C VAL A 3 25.69 68.23 15.36
N CYS A 4 26.61 67.62 14.59
CA CYS A 4 27.47 68.00 13.44
C CYS A 4 28.06 66.72 12.80
N LEU A 5 28.06 66.66 11.45
CA LEU A 5 29.16 66.49 10.45
C LEU A 5 30.57 65.90 10.85
N PRO A 6 31.49 65.58 9.90
CA PRO A 6 31.66 64.31 9.16
C PRO A 6 33.18 63.99 9.01
N THR A 7 33.63 63.26 7.96
CA THR A 7 34.95 63.24 7.25
C THR A 7 35.25 61.80 6.80
N ASP A 8 35.94 61.43 5.72
CA ASP A 8 36.55 61.98 4.48
C ASP A 8 37.32 60.74 3.90
N ALA A 9 37.90 60.63 2.70
CA ALA A 9 37.93 61.32 1.42
C ALA A 9 38.77 60.42 0.47
N ALA A 10 38.80 60.81 -0.79
CA ALA A 10 39.33 60.11 -1.97
C ALA A 10 40.87 60.13 -2.18
N THR A 11 41.35 59.42 -3.21
CA THR A 11 42.55 59.69 -4.08
C THR A 11 42.70 58.53 -5.10
N LEU A 12 43.40 58.57 -6.25
CA LEU A 12 43.48 59.42 -7.48
C LEU A 12 44.23 58.55 -8.56
N LEU A 13 44.02 58.81 -9.87
CA LEU A 13 44.54 58.18 -11.16
C LEU A 13 46.10 58.12 -11.33
N PRO A 14 46.80 57.58 -12.41
CA PRO A 14 46.42 57.33 -13.84
C PRO A 14 47.09 56.17 -14.70
N ALA A 15 46.53 55.93 -15.90
CA ALA A 15 47.02 55.55 -17.28
C ALA A 15 48.25 54.66 -17.66
N MET A 16 47.94 53.55 -18.39
CA MET A 16 48.48 52.94 -19.65
C MET A 16 49.99 52.84 -20.01
N LYS A 17 50.50 51.61 -20.24
CA LYS A 17 51.09 51.12 -21.54
C LYS A 17 51.55 49.63 -21.56
N LYS A 18 51.15 48.94 -22.66
CA LYS A 18 51.82 47.84 -23.43
C LYS A 18 51.82 46.36 -22.96
N HIS A 19 51.13 45.54 -23.80
CA HIS A 19 51.38 44.14 -24.26
C HIS A 19 51.43 43.02 -23.19
N ARG A 20 50.81 41.84 -23.33
CA ARG A 20 50.16 41.06 -24.40
C ARG A 20 49.20 40.04 -23.71
N PRO A 21 48.38 39.26 -24.44
CA PRO A 21 47.09 38.73 -23.97
C PRO A 21 47.26 37.56 -23.01
N ASP A 22 46.13 37.07 -22.50
CA ASP A 22 45.92 35.92 -21.60
C ASP A 22 45.55 36.39 -20.19
N VAL A 23 44.37 35.99 -19.73
CA VAL A 23 43.79 36.24 -18.38
C VAL A 23 43.00 37.56 -18.19
N ILE A 24 42.01 37.87 -19.05
CA ILE A 24 40.83 38.68 -18.66
C ILE A 24 39.58 38.20 -19.43
N LEU A 25 38.98 37.09 -18.99
CA LEU A 25 37.60 36.70 -19.32
C LEU A 25 36.84 36.28 -18.04
N PHE A 26 37.13 36.95 -16.92
CA PHE A 26 36.53 36.58 -15.63
C PHE A 26 35.99 37.76 -14.80
N LEU A 27 36.08 39.00 -15.29
CA LEU A 27 35.71 40.19 -14.51
C LEU A 27 34.85 41.23 -15.26
N ALA A 28 34.15 40.81 -16.33
CA ALA A 28 33.22 41.67 -17.10
C ALA A 28 31.73 41.28 -16.97
N MET A 29 31.36 40.46 -15.97
CA MET A 29 29.97 40.07 -15.68
C MET A 29 29.50 40.46 -14.27
N MET A 30 30.12 41.46 -13.63
CA MET A 30 29.78 41.84 -12.25
C MET A 30 29.23 43.26 -12.05
N LEU A 31 28.92 43.99 -13.12
CA LEU A 31 28.37 45.36 -13.03
C LEU A 31 27.40 45.65 -14.19
N ILE A 32 26.21 45.06 -14.15
CA ILE A 32 24.93 45.56 -14.70
C ILE A 32 23.83 44.74 -14.01
N GLY A 33 22.99 45.39 -13.20
CA GLY A 33 21.79 44.74 -12.64
C GLY A 33 21.45 45.02 -11.17
N ILE A 34 21.72 46.22 -10.63
CA ILE A 34 21.00 46.68 -9.43
C ILE A 34 19.77 47.45 -9.92
N ILE A 35 18.68 46.74 -10.13
CA ILE A 35 17.33 47.33 -10.22
C ILE A 35 16.78 47.32 -8.79
N PRO A 36 16.30 48.45 -8.25
CA PRO A 36 15.64 48.44 -6.96
C PRO A 36 14.41 47.52 -7.06
N PHE A 37 14.28 46.57 -6.13
CA PHE A 37 13.08 45.75 -5.97
C PHE A 37 11.90 46.69 -5.68
N ALA A 38 11.25 47.18 -6.74
CA ALA A 38 9.92 47.74 -6.65
C ALA A 38 9.05 46.63 -6.09
N GLY A 39 8.41 46.90 -4.94
CA GLY A 39 7.52 45.97 -4.28
C GLY A 39 6.57 45.36 -5.30
N ARG A 40 6.48 44.02 -5.31
CA ARG A 40 5.40 43.33 -6.01
C ARG A 40 4.09 44.01 -5.61
N PRO A 41 3.20 44.35 -6.55
CA PRO A 41 1.90 44.89 -6.18
C PRO A 41 1.27 43.90 -5.20
N ALA A 42 0.73 44.43 -4.09
CA ALA A 42 -0.06 43.64 -3.17
C ALA A 42 -1.14 42.94 -3.99
N ILE A 43 -1.08 41.61 -4.07
CA ILE A 43 -2.16 40.79 -4.63
C ILE A 43 -3.43 41.25 -3.91
N ALA A 44 -4.42 41.72 -4.68
CA ALA A 44 -5.71 42.14 -4.17
C ALA A 44 -6.28 41.01 -3.29
N ALA A 45 -6.95 41.36 -2.19
CA ALA A 45 -7.40 40.39 -1.18
C ALA A 45 -8.31 39.28 -1.74
N ASP A 46 -8.88 39.44 -2.94
CA ASP A 46 -9.75 38.47 -3.63
C ASP A 46 -9.03 37.34 -4.39
N ASP A 47 -7.73 37.47 -4.69
CA ASP A 47 -6.98 36.45 -5.46
C ASP A 47 -6.18 35.47 -4.56
N ARG A 48 -6.31 35.59 -3.22
CA ARG A 48 -5.63 34.68 -2.28
C ARG A 48 -6.47 33.44 -2.05
N PRO A 49 -5.85 32.24 -2.01
CA PRO A 49 -6.60 31.02 -1.71
C PRO A 49 -7.20 31.11 -0.29
N PRO A 50 -8.37 30.49 -0.03
CA PRO A 50 -9.03 30.58 1.27
C PRO A 50 -8.19 30.00 2.40
N ASN A 51 -8.23 30.65 3.56
CA ASN A 51 -7.83 30.03 4.81
C ASN A 51 -8.84 28.94 5.20
N VAL A 52 -8.42 27.99 6.01
CA VAL A 52 -9.25 26.88 6.44
C VAL A 52 -9.15 26.72 7.96
N VAL A 53 -10.30 26.72 8.63
CA VAL A 53 -10.46 26.40 10.05
C VAL A 53 -11.38 25.19 10.18
N VAL A 54 -10.92 24.13 10.83
CA VAL A 54 -11.73 22.94 11.12
C VAL A 54 -11.90 22.79 12.61
N ILE A 55 -13.15 22.87 13.06
CA ILE A 55 -13.58 22.62 14.43
C ILE A 55 -14.17 21.21 14.47
N PHE A 56 -13.48 20.28 15.15
CA PHE A 56 -13.88 18.87 15.22
C PHE A 56 -13.98 18.40 16.67
N ILE A 57 -15.22 18.32 17.15
CA ILE A 57 -15.54 18.20 18.57
C ILE A 57 -15.69 16.72 18.96
N ASP A 58 -15.18 16.35 20.13
CA ASP A 58 -15.22 15.00 20.68
C ASP A 58 -16.52 14.75 21.47
N ASP A 59 -17.32 13.75 21.09
CA ASP A 59 -18.59 13.33 21.73
C ASP A 59 -19.76 14.34 21.63
N MET A 60 -19.79 15.19 20.61
CA MET A 60 -20.94 16.08 20.37
C MET A 60 -21.99 15.36 19.51
N GLY A 61 -23.16 15.15 20.10
CA GLY A 61 -24.33 14.61 19.42
C GLY A 61 -24.92 15.56 18.38
N PHE A 62 -25.68 14.98 17.46
CA PHE A 62 -26.33 15.72 16.37
C PHE A 62 -27.11 16.94 16.86
N ALA A 63 -27.90 16.79 17.92
CA ALA A 63 -28.78 17.83 18.44
C ALA A 63 -28.18 18.56 19.65
N ASP A 64 -26.87 18.43 19.91
CA ASP A 64 -26.23 19.20 20.97
C ASP A 64 -26.18 20.71 20.65
N PRO A 65 -25.86 21.16 19.41
CA PRO A 65 -26.04 22.55 19.05
C PRO A 65 -27.53 22.89 18.88
N SER A 66 -27.97 24.06 19.37
CA SER A 66 -29.40 24.45 19.30
C SER A 66 -29.91 24.62 17.86
N CYS A 67 -29.05 25.01 16.92
CA CYS A 67 -29.38 25.04 15.49
C CYS A 67 -29.64 23.67 14.85
N PHE A 68 -29.40 22.56 15.57
CA PHE A 68 -29.76 21.19 15.19
C PHE A 68 -30.83 20.56 16.10
N GLY A 69 -31.43 21.35 17.00
CA GLY A 69 -32.61 20.94 17.77
C GLY A 69 -32.36 20.61 19.24
N ASN A 70 -31.32 21.15 19.88
CA ASN A 70 -31.14 21.02 21.33
C ASN A 70 -32.40 21.48 22.07
N PRO A 71 -33.04 20.62 22.88
CA PRO A 71 -34.29 20.95 23.55
C PRO A 71 -34.12 21.79 24.82
N ALA A 72 -32.91 21.87 25.38
CA ALA A 72 -32.68 22.34 26.75
C ALA A 72 -31.81 23.59 26.84
N MET A 73 -30.90 23.84 25.90
CA MET A 73 -30.01 25.00 25.93
C MET A 73 -29.82 25.66 24.56
N LYS A 74 -29.19 26.85 24.57
CA LYS A 74 -28.79 27.59 23.36
C LYS A 74 -27.27 27.60 23.22
N THR A 75 -26.81 27.51 21.98
CA THR A 75 -25.41 27.65 21.56
C THR A 75 -25.29 28.85 20.61
N PRO A 76 -25.41 30.09 21.11
CA PRO A 76 -25.58 31.27 20.26
C PRO A 76 -24.43 31.49 19.27
N ASN A 77 -23.20 31.08 19.58
CA ASN A 77 -22.06 31.26 18.68
C ASN A 77 -22.00 30.20 17.58
N ILE A 78 -22.34 28.95 17.88
CA ILE A 78 -22.53 27.91 16.87
C ILE A 78 -23.76 28.23 16.01
N ASP A 79 -24.83 28.75 16.60
CA ASP A 79 -26.03 29.19 15.88
C ASP A 79 -25.72 30.36 14.94
N ARG A 80 -24.87 31.30 15.38
CA ARG A 80 -24.33 32.37 14.52
C ARG A 80 -23.55 31.78 13.34
N LEU A 81 -22.66 30.82 13.58
CA LEU A 81 -21.91 30.15 12.52
C LEU A 81 -22.85 29.49 11.49
N ALA A 82 -23.93 28.87 11.96
CA ALA A 82 -24.95 28.25 11.13
C ALA A 82 -25.75 29.28 10.32
N ALA A 83 -26.18 30.38 10.93
CA ALA A 83 -26.91 31.46 10.29
C ALA A 83 -26.06 32.18 9.22
N GLU A 84 -24.75 32.23 9.40
CA GLU A 84 -23.81 32.82 8.43
C GLU A 84 -23.36 31.84 7.34
N GLY A 85 -23.80 30.58 7.38
CA GLY A 85 -23.32 29.52 6.49
C GLY A 85 -24.41 28.53 6.07
N ILE A 86 -23.97 27.31 5.77
CA ILE A 86 -24.81 26.19 5.39
C ILE A 86 -24.74 25.08 6.44
N ARG A 87 -25.90 24.55 6.83
CA ARG A 87 -26.05 23.35 7.67
C ARG A 87 -26.28 22.13 6.80
N LEU A 88 -25.52 21.07 7.01
CA LEU A 88 -25.78 19.76 6.41
C LEU A 88 -26.36 18.83 7.47
N THR A 89 -27.52 18.22 7.19
CA THR A 89 -28.14 17.28 8.12
C THR A 89 -27.81 15.82 7.82
N ASN A 90 -27.20 15.49 6.68
CA ASN A 90 -26.74 14.13 6.33
C ASN A 90 -25.21 14.03 6.29
N PHE A 91 -24.53 14.61 7.28
CA PHE A 91 -23.10 14.43 7.46
C PHE A 91 -22.80 13.23 8.36
N TYR A 92 -21.82 12.41 7.97
CA TYR A 92 -21.45 11.19 8.66
C TYR A 92 -19.98 11.15 9.02
N VAL A 93 -19.68 10.74 10.24
CA VAL A 93 -18.34 10.25 10.59
C VAL A 93 -18.19 8.80 10.19
N ASN A 94 -16.98 8.41 9.80
CA ASN A 94 -16.69 7.05 9.31
C ASN A 94 -16.58 5.99 10.43
N SER A 95 -16.74 6.37 11.69
CA SER A 95 -16.75 5.45 12.83
C SER A 95 -17.51 6.04 14.01
N PRO A 96 -18.12 5.22 14.89
CA PRO A 96 -18.76 5.73 16.11
C PRO A 96 -17.75 5.89 17.26
N ILE A 97 -16.49 6.20 16.94
CA ILE A 97 -15.42 6.37 17.92
C ILE A 97 -14.26 7.25 17.44
N CYS A 98 -13.72 8.02 18.38
CA CYS A 98 -12.82 9.16 18.20
C CYS A 98 -11.54 8.95 17.36
N SER A 99 -10.71 7.91 17.59
CA SER A 99 -9.46 7.73 16.81
C SER A 99 -9.73 7.42 15.35
N ALA A 100 -10.63 6.47 15.10
CA ALA A 100 -11.03 6.02 13.77
C ALA A 100 -11.59 7.18 12.93
N SER A 101 -12.52 7.97 13.49
CA SER A 101 -13.09 9.13 12.80
C SER A 101 -12.06 10.22 12.52
N ARG A 102 -11.11 10.46 13.43
CA ARG A 102 -10.01 11.43 13.18
C ARG A 102 -9.09 10.97 12.06
N VAL A 103 -8.77 9.68 11.97
CA VAL A 103 -7.98 9.14 10.85
C VAL A 103 -8.70 9.37 9.53
N ALA A 104 -9.99 9.07 9.46
CA ALA A 104 -10.80 9.27 8.26
C ALA A 104 -10.82 10.74 7.80
N LEU A 105 -11.15 11.67 8.70
CA LEU A 105 -11.17 13.10 8.41
C LEU A 105 -9.79 13.65 8.02
N THR A 106 -8.73 13.13 8.64
CA THR A 106 -7.35 13.59 8.40
C THR A 106 -6.81 13.13 7.07
N THR A 107 -7.13 11.90 6.66
CA THR A 107 -6.50 11.25 5.51
C THR A 107 -7.39 11.18 4.28
N GLY A 108 -8.68 11.47 4.40
CA GLY A 108 -9.64 11.31 3.32
C GLY A 108 -9.83 9.85 2.90
N ARG A 109 -9.53 8.89 3.79
CA ARG A 109 -9.54 7.45 3.53
C ARG A 109 -10.20 6.67 4.65
N TYR A 110 -10.74 5.50 4.33
CA TYR A 110 -11.27 4.58 5.33
C TYR A 110 -10.18 4.18 6.33
N GLN A 111 -10.45 4.38 7.61
CA GLN A 111 -9.49 4.18 8.70
C GLN A 111 -8.98 2.74 8.83
N GLN A 112 -9.73 1.77 8.30
CA GLN A 112 -9.42 0.36 8.26
C GLN A 112 -8.16 0.10 7.43
N GLN A 113 -7.88 0.92 6.41
CA GLN A 113 -6.65 0.83 5.61
C GLN A 113 -5.38 1.07 6.43
N TYR A 114 -5.50 1.83 7.54
CA TYR A 114 -4.44 2.05 8.53
C TYR A 114 -4.57 1.15 9.76
N ARG A 115 -5.50 0.20 9.73
CA ARG A 115 -5.86 -0.71 10.82
C ARG A 115 -6.32 -0.01 12.11
N ILE A 116 -6.80 1.24 12.02
CA ILE A 116 -7.30 2.00 13.17
C ILE A 116 -8.83 1.96 13.16
N HIS A 117 -9.40 0.84 13.61
CA HIS A 117 -10.86 0.58 13.60
C HIS A 117 -11.54 0.84 14.95
N SER A 118 -10.75 1.19 15.96
CA SER A 118 -11.23 1.55 17.29
C SER A 118 -10.40 2.70 17.86
N PHE A 119 -10.45 2.94 19.17
CA PHE A 119 -9.67 3.97 19.85
C PHE A 119 -8.25 3.47 20.18
N LEU A 120 -7.26 4.31 19.91
CA LEU A 120 -5.87 4.06 20.31
C LEU A 120 -5.76 4.15 21.84
N ALA A 121 -5.19 3.11 22.43
CA ALA A 121 -5.12 2.91 23.87
C ALA A 121 -3.70 2.52 24.28
N THR A 122 -3.56 1.64 25.27
CA THR A 122 -2.25 1.09 25.62
C THR A 122 -1.73 0.15 24.54
N ARG A 123 -0.42 -0.10 24.49
CA ARG A 123 0.18 -1.07 23.55
C ARG A 123 -0.46 -2.44 23.66
N LYS A 124 -0.77 -2.87 24.89
CA LYS A 124 -1.47 -4.13 25.15
C LYS A 124 -2.85 -4.14 24.48
N SER A 125 -3.67 -3.11 24.74
CA SER A 125 -5.02 -3.02 24.16
C SER A 125 -4.99 -2.89 22.63
N ASN A 126 -4.07 -2.10 22.08
CA ASN A 126 -3.92 -1.95 20.64
C ASN A 126 -3.57 -3.28 19.98
N ARG A 127 -2.59 -4.01 20.54
CA ARG A 127 -2.20 -5.34 20.06
C ARG A 127 -3.36 -6.34 20.11
N GLN A 128 -4.12 -6.34 21.21
CA GLN A 128 -5.29 -7.22 21.37
C GLN A 128 -6.35 -6.96 20.30
N ARG A 129 -6.56 -5.69 19.92
CA ARG A 129 -7.48 -5.29 18.85
C ARG A 129 -6.86 -5.36 17.46
N LYS A 130 -5.63 -5.86 17.29
CA LYS A 130 -4.89 -5.84 16.01
C LYS A 130 -4.67 -4.42 15.44
N MET A 131 -4.63 -3.39 16.28
CA MET A 131 -4.35 -2.01 15.87
C MET A 131 -2.87 -1.66 16.02
N PRO A 132 -2.33 -0.73 15.20
CA PRO A 132 -1.04 -0.09 15.47
C PRO A 132 -1.13 0.80 16.71
N ASN A 133 0.00 1.38 17.13
CA ASN A 133 0.03 2.30 18.28
C ASN A 133 -0.18 3.77 17.90
N TRP A 134 -0.12 4.09 16.61
CA TRP A 134 -0.31 5.43 16.04
C TRP A 134 -0.67 5.31 14.54
N LEU A 135 -1.20 6.38 13.97
CA LEU A 135 -1.36 6.53 12.51
C LEU A 135 0.01 6.57 11.85
N ASP A 136 0.15 5.90 10.71
CA ASP A 136 1.38 5.95 9.92
C ASP A 136 1.75 7.41 9.57
N PRO A 137 2.94 7.92 9.95
CA PRO A 137 3.34 9.28 9.61
C PRO A 137 3.58 9.49 8.12
N ASP A 138 3.55 8.47 7.27
CA ASP A 138 3.54 8.60 5.81
C ASP A 138 2.15 8.82 5.23
N ALA A 139 1.09 8.57 6.01
CA ALA A 139 -0.28 8.74 5.55
C ALA A 139 -0.47 10.11 4.90
N PRO A 140 -1.12 10.20 3.72
CA PRO A 140 -1.52 11.48 3.16
C PRO A 140 -2.44 12.17 4.15
N THR A 141 -2.18 13.45 4.44
CA THR A 141 -3.02 14.24 5.31
C THR A 141 -3.38 15.55 4.63
N LEU A 142 -4.57 16.08 4.93
CA LEU A 142 -4.97 17.41 4.46
C LEU A 142 -3.95 18.49 4.88
N ALA A 143 -3.34 18.34 6.06
CA ALA A 143 -2.30 19.26 6.53
C ALA A 143 -1.03 19.21 5.68
N LYS A 144 -0.51 18.02 5.36
CA LYS A 144 0.63 17.88 4.43
C LYS A 144 0.34 18.48 3.07
N LEU A 145 -0.86 18.20 2.53
CA LEU A 145 -1.30 18.70 1.24
C LEU A 145 -1.34 20.24 1.24
N LEU A 146 -2.00 20.86 2.22
CA LEU A 146 -2.06 22.32 2.31
C LEU A 146 -0.69 22.94 2.62
N GLN A 147 0.14 22.30 3.45
CA GLN A 147 1.50 22.75 3.73
C GLN A 147 2.35 22.77 2.46
N GLN A 148 2.25 21.75 1.60
CA GLN A 148 2.92 21.71 0.30
C GLN A 148 2.42 22.82 -0.64
N ALA A 149 1.15 23.20 -0.54
CA ALA A 149 0.56 24.35 -1.22
C ALA A 149 0.93 25.72 -0.60
N GLY A 150 1.80 25.75 0.43
CA GLY A 150 2.31 26.97 1.04
C GLY A 150 1.48 27.49 2.22
N TYR A 151 0.55 26.71 2.75
CA TYR A 151 -0.22 27.08 3.94
C TYR A 151 0.64 26.98 5.20
N ARG A 152 0.42 27.90 6.13
CA ARG A 152 0.84 27.71 7.52
C ARG A 152 -0.16 26.79 8.22
N THR A 153 0.31 25.80 8.98
CA THR A 153 -0.55 24.75 9.52
C THR A 153 -0.46 24.66 11.05
N ALA A 154 -1.60 24.49 11.74
CA ALA A 154 -1.63 24.29 13.19
C ALA A 154 -2.73 23.33 13.65
N HIS A 155 -2.45 22.60 14.75
CA HIS A 155 -3.40 21.74 15.43
C HIS A 155 -3.45 22.02 16.93
N PHE A 156 -4.60 22.45 17.44
CA PHE A 156 -4.83 22.68 18.86
C PHE A 156 -6.02 21.83 19.34
N GLY A 157 -5.80 20.89 20.26
CA GLY A 157 -6.87 20.06 20.81
C GLY A 157 -6.61 18.56 20.80
N LYS A 158 -7.68 17.77 20.90
CA LYS A 158 -7.60 16.31 20.93
C LYS A 158 -6.93 15.77 19.66
N TRP A 159 -5.91 14.94 19.86
CA TRP A 159 -5.12 14.34 18.78
C TRP A 159 -5.59 12.91 18.49
N HIS A 160 -5.42 12.01 19.46
CA HIS A 160 -5.89 10.62 19.49
C HIS A 160 -5.61 9.76 18.24
N MET A 161 -4.61 10.14 17.46
CA MET A 161 -4.04 9.37 16.34
C MET A 161 -2.64 8.81 16.71
N GLY A 162 -2.30 8.77 18.00
CA GLY A 162 -1.06 8.22 18.54
C GLY A 162 -0.62 8.93 19.81
N GLY A 163 0.20 8.27 20.63
CA GLY A 163 0.81 8.89 21.82
C GLY A 163 -0.06 8.88 23.09
N GLY A 164 0.59 9.08 24.24
CA GLY A 164 -0.03 9.00 25.56
C GLY A 164 -0.06 7.58 26.14
N ARG A 165 -0.54 7.42 27.37
CA ARG A 165 -0.53 6.11 28.08
C ARG A 165 0.86 5.45 28.05
N ASP A 166 1.03 4.18 27.70
CA ASP A 166 2.35 3.52 27.57
C ASP A 166 3.02 3.69 26.19
N VAL A 167 2.52 4.62 25.36
CA VAL A 167 3.04 4.94 24.02
C VAL A 167 3.74 6.31 24.04
N GLY A 168 4.97 6.34 24.54
CA GLY A 168 5.79 7.56 24.69
C GLY A 168 6.63 7.95 23.47
N ASP A 169 6.60 7.13 22.41
CA ASP A 169 7.48 7.20 21.23
C ASP A 169 6.73 7.54 19.93
N ALA A 170 5.41 7.74 19.97
CA ALA A 170 4.65 8.08 18.77
C ALA A 170 5.19 9.32 18.02
N PRO A 171 5.01 9.42 16.69
CA PRO A 171 5.33 10.63 15.95
C PRO A 171 4.54 11.84 16.46
N LEU A 172 5.16 13.02 16.44
CA LEU A 172 4.52 14.27 16.84
C LEU A 172 3.55 14.74 15.73
N PRO A 173 2.56 15.61 16.02
CA PRO A 173 1.70 16.22 15.00
C PRO A 173 2.47 16.81 13.81
N GLN A 174 3.69 17.29 14.02
CA GLN A 174 4.58 17.81 12.98
C GLN A 174 4.91 16.79 11.88
N ALA A 175 4.98 15.50 12.21
CA ALA A 175 5.18 14.44 11.21
C ALA A 175 4.00 14.32 10.23
N TYR A 176 2.83 14.83 10.62
CA TYR A 176 1.59 14.77 9.84
C TYR A 176 1.28 16.09 9.14
N GLY A 177 2.26 16.99 9.01
CA GLY A 177 2.15 18.23 8.23
C GLY A 177 1.65 19.45 9.02
N PHE A 178 1.73 19.43 10.36
CA PHE A 178 1.45 20.61 11.18
C PHE A 178 2.72 21.35 11.57
N ASP A 179 2.74 22.67 11.48
CA ASP A 179 3.89 23.46 11.92
C ASP A 179 3.85 23.72 13.43
N GLU A 180 2.66 23.94 13.97
CA GLU A 180 2.43 24.25 15.38
C GLU A 180 1.39 23.28 15.97
N SER A 181 1.60 22.84 17.20
CA SER A 181 0.64 21.97 17.85
C SER A 181 0.61 22.10 19.36
N LEU A 182 -0.59 22.03 19.94
CA LEU A 182 -0.85 21.83 21.37
C LEU A 182 -1.93 20.76 21.51
N VAL A 183 -1.58 19.60 22.07
CA VAL A 183 -2.49 18.45 22.09
C VAL A 183 -3.03 18.14 23.48
N SER A 184 -4.11 17.37 23.56
CA SER A 184 -4.55 16.72 24.82
C SER A 184 -3.60 15.59 25.25
N PHE A 185 -3.89 14.91 26.36
CA PHE A 185 -3.08 13.77 26.86
C PHE A 185 -2.91 12.58 25.89
N GLU A 186 -3.78 12.45 24.88
CA GLU A 186 -3.78 11.41 23.83
C GLU A 186 -2.96 11.85 22.62
N GLY A 187 -1.77 12.39 22.89
CA GLY A 187 -0.83 12.92 21.92
C GLY A 187 0.53 13.22 22.59
N LEU A 188 1.55 13.44 21.77
CA LEU A 188 2.89 13.86 22.21
C LEU A 188 3.23 15.24 21.62
N GLY A 189 4.29 15.86 22.14
CA GLY A 189 4.61 17.26 21.87
C GLY A 189 4.12 18.17 23.01
N ASP A 190 3.98 19.46 22.72
CA ASP A 190 3.38 20.39 23.67
C ASP A 190 1.94 19.95 23.95
N ARG A 191 1.59 19.81 25.23
CA ARG A 191 0.32 19.19 25.61
C ARG A 191 -0.24 19.70 26.92
N ILE A 192 -1.56 19.63 27.00
CA ILE A 192 -2.32 19.94 28.21
C ILE A 192 -2.61 18.65 28.98
N LEU A 193 -2.29 18.65 30.28
CA LEU A 193 -2.61 17.58 31.22
C LEU A 193 -3.28 18.19 32.46
N TRP A 194 -4.20 17.44 33.08
CA TRP A 194 -5.00 17.94 34.20
C TRP A 194 -5.15 16.97 35.37
N GLN A 195 -4.64 15.74 35.25
CA GLN A 195 -4.67 14.75 36.33
C GLN A 195 -3.42 13.86 36.30
N LYS A 196 -2.77 13.65 37.45
CA LYS A 196 -1.54 12.83 37.58
C LYS A 196 -1.80 11.33 37.77
N THR A 197 -3.06 10.92 37.72
CA THR A 197 -3.52 9.54 37.94
C THR A 197 -4.22 8.98 36.70
N GLY A 198 -4.64 7.71 36.77
CA GLY A 198 -5.39 7.04 35.71
C GLY A 198 -4.67 7.06 34.35
N ASN A 199 -5.45 7.29 33.28
CA ASN A 199 -4.98 7.22 31.90
C ASN A 199 -3.93 8.30 31.53
N GLN A 200 -3.81 9.38 32.31
CA GLN A 200 -2.84 10.45 32.04
C GLN A 200 -1.52 10.26 32.77
N LYS A 201 -1.45 9.36 33.78
CA LYS A 201 -0.27 9.20 34.66
C LYS A 201 1.04 9.12 33.88
N LEU A 202 1.09 8.29 32.83
CA LEU A 202 2.28 8.11 32.01
C LEU A 202 2.55 9.27 31.04
N SER A 203 1.52 10.03 30.64
CA SER A 203 1.68 11.21 29.78
C SER A 203 2.46 12.34 30.46
N TRP A 204 2.52 12.36 31.81
CA TRP A 204 3.39 13.28 32.58
C TRP A 204 4.87 12.93 32.50
N THR A 205 5.17 11.65 32.27
CA THR A 205 6.55 11.14 32.29
C THR A 205 7.16 11.06 30.89
N HIS A 206 6.35 11.09 29.84
CA HIS A 206 6.86 11.09 28.48
C HIS A 206 7.68 12.36 28.22
N GLY A 207 8.98 12.22 27.95
CA GLY A 207 9.74 13.33 27.36
C GLY A 207 9.14 13.71 26.00
N ARG A 208 9.47 14.90 25.48
CA ARG A 208 9.08 15.46 24.15
C ARG A 208 7.91 16.46 24.20
N GLY A 209 8.22 17.71 24.53
CA GLY A 209 7.30 18.86 24.52
C GLY A 209 7.00 19.40 25.90
N LYS A 210 6.43 20.61 25.95
CA LYS A 210 6.04 21.31 27.18
C LYS A 210 4.71 20.77 27.70
N ILE A 211 4.63 20.53 29.01
CA ILE A 211 3.38 20.17 29.67
C ILE A 211 2.78 21.42 30.29
N LEU A 212 1.53 21.69 29.94
CA LEU A 212 0.70 22.69 30.58
C LEU A 212 -0.20 21.96 31.60
N ASP A 213 0.10 22.14 32.89
CA ASP A 213 -0.67 21.61 34.02
C ASP A 213 -1.80 22.60 34.34
N LEU A 214 -3.02 22.30 33.88
CA LEU A 214 -4.19 23.16 34.08
C LEU A 214 -5.46 22.31 34.18
N PRO A 215 -6.53 22.78 34.84
CA PRO A 215 -7.75 21.99 35.04
C PRO A 215 -8.50 21.75 33.72
N LYS A 216 -9.26 20.64 33.62
CA LYS A 216 -9.93 20.21 32.38
C LYS A 216 -10.79 21.31 31.74
N HIS A 217 -11.58 22.06 32.52
CA HIS A 217 -12.44 23.14 31.99
C HIS A 217 -11.70 24.32 31.36
N ARG A 218 -10.37 24.41 31.52
CA ARG A 218 -9.54 25.46 30.89
C ARG A 218 -8.92 24.97 29.56
N THR A 219 -9.14 23.72 29.17
CA THR A 219 -8.48 23.11 27.99
C THR A 219 -8.86 23.82 26.70
N THR A 220 -10.14 23.98 26.38
CA THR A 220 -10.57 24.63 25.13
C THR A 220 -10.33 26.13 25.11
N GLU A 221 -10.43 26.81 26.25
CA GLU A 221 -9.98 28.21 26.35
C GLU A 221 -8.52 28.33 25.92
N THR A 222 -7.66 27.44 26.41
CA THR A 222 -6.23 27.43 26.07
C THR A 222 -6.01 27.08 24.58
N TYR A 223 -6.72 26.08 24.03
CA TYR A 223 -6.62 25.78 22.60
C TYR A 223 -7.02 26.97 21.73
N VAL A 224 -8.08 27.71 22.12
CA VAL A 224 -8.53 28.90 21.41
C VAL A 224 -7.59 30.08 21.61
N ASP A 225 -6.96 30.25 22.76
CA ASP A 225 -5.92 31.27 22.95
C ASP A 225 -4.76 31.05 21.97
N HIS A 226 -4.27 29.81 21.85
CA HIS A 226 -3.23 29.45 20.87
C HIS A 226 -3.71 29.63 19.43
N ALA A 227 -4.96 29.27 19.13
CA ALA A 227 -5.57 29.51 17.82
C ALA A 227 -5.60 31.01 17.46
N ILE A 228 -5.99 31.88 18.40
CA ILE A 228 -6.04 33.32 18.22
C ILE A 228 -4.64 33.89 17.97
N GLU A 229 -3.65 33.48 18.73
CA GLU A 229 -2.26 33.91 18.50
C GLU A 229 -1.73 33.43 17.15
N PHE A 230 -2.05 32.20 16.75
CA PHE A 230 -1.76 31.69 15.42
C PHE A 230 -2.43 32.54 14.33
N LEU A 231 -3.71 32.88 14.47
CA LEU A 231 -4.40 33.75 13.50
C LEU A 231 -3.74 35.12 13.39
N LYS A 232 -3.40 35.75 14.52
CA LYS A 232 -2.72 37.06 14.55
C LYS A 232 -1.36 37.02 13.84
N ALA A 233 -0.59 35.96 14.03
CA ALA A 233 0.73 35.81 13.43
C ALA A 233 0.69 35.50 11.92
N ASN A 234 -0.46 35.06 11.39
CA ASN A 234 -0.58 34.49 10.05
C ASN A 234 -1.52 35.23 9.11
N GLN A 235 -1.97 36.44 9.46
CA GLN A 235 -2.93 37.24 8.68
C GLN A 235 -2.55 37.44 7.20
N GLN A 236 -1.26 37.43 6.87
CA GLN A 236 -0.76 37.74 5.53
C GLN A 236 -0.47 36.51 4.67
N ARG A 237 -0.68 35.29 5.17
CA ARG A 237 -0.44 34.03 4.44
C ARG A 237 -1.62 33.07 4.60
N PRO A 238 -1.90 32.21 3.61
CA PRO A 238 -2.94 31.20 3.77
C PRO A 238 -2.61 30.27 4.95
N PHE A 239 -3.62 29.85 5.69
CA PHE A 239 -3.43 28.94 6.82
C PHE A 239 -4.48 27.84 6.93
N TYR A 240 -4.06 26.72 7.50
CA TYR A 240 -4.90 25.60 7.90
C TYR A 240 -4.82 25.42 9.42
N LEU A 241 -5.93 25.66 10.10
CA LEU A 241 -6.04 25.61 11.55
C LEU A 241 -7.04 24.54 11.96
N ARG A 242 -6.60 23.58 12.77
CA ARG A 242 -7.47 22.64 13.47
C ARG A 242 -7.65 23.05 14.92
N VAL A 243 -8.90 23.14 15.35
CA VAL A 243 -9.28 23.33 16.76
C VAL A 243 -10.18 22.17 17.15
N PHE A 244 -9.69 21.23 17.97
CA PHE A 244 -10.39 19.98 18.28
C PHE A 244 -10.75 19.93 19.78
N PRO A 245 -11.80 20.66 20.22
CA PRO A 245 -12.26 20.66 21.61
C PRO A 245 -12.66 19.26 22.12
N ASN A 246 -12.56 19.07 23.43
CA ASN A 246 -12.92 17.81 24.08
C ASN A 246 -13.58 18.01 25.47
N ASP A 247 -14.21 19.15 25.72
CA ASP A 247 -14.87 19.45 27.00
C ASP A 247 -16.16 18.64 27.17
N VAL A 248 -16.93 18.47 26.09
CA VAL A 248 -18.16 17.66 26.06
C VAL A 248 -17.88 16.15 26.01
N HIS A 249 -16.62 15.74 25.85
CA HIS A 249 -16.22 14.36 26.08
C HIS A 249 -16.19 14.05 27.57
N ASP A 250 -16.83 12.96 27.92
CA ASP A 250 -16.96 12.48 29.28
C ASP A 250 -15.60 12.19 29.97
N THR A 251 -15.42 12.47 31.27
CA THR A 251 -16.33 13.07 32.26
C THR A 251 -16.38 14.60 32.17
N HIS A 252 -17.55 15.22 32.28
CA HIS A 252 -17.67 16.69 32.29
C HIS A 252 -17.13 17.28 33.59
N SER A 253 -16.34 18.35 33.50
CA SER A 253 -15.63 18.91 34.68
C SER A 253 -15.58 20.44 34.64
N PRO A 254 -16.74 21.12 34.67
CA PRO A 254 -16.82 22.58 34.68
C PRO A 254 -16.17 23.17 35.94
N SER A 255 -15.76 24.44 35.87
CA SER A 255 -15.46 25.24 37.06
C SER A 255 -16.73 25.51 37.87
N GLU A 256 -16.59 25.88 39.14
CA GLU A 256 -17.73 26.26 40.00
C GLU A 256 -18.59 27.37 39.37
N ARG A 257 -17.93 28.36 38.74
CA ARG A 257 -18.61 29.47 38.04
C ARG A 257 -19.41 28.99 36.82
N GLN A 258 -18.89 28.03 36.07
CA GLN A 258 -19.59 27.46 34.91
C GLN A 258 -20.76 26.60 35.37
N ALA A 259 -20.57 25.79 36.42
CA ALA A 259 -21.58 24.90 36.96
C ALA A 259 -22.77 25.66 37.57
N SER A 260 -22.51 26.75 38.30
CA SER A 260 -23.56 27.49 39.03
C SER A 260 -24.64 28.09 38.12
N LYS A 261 -24.33 28.37 36.85
CA LYS A 261 -25.31 28.83 35.85
C LYS A 261 -26.36 27.77 35.51
N TRP A 262 -26.02 26.49 35.64
CA TRP A 262 -26.83 25.36 35.18
C TRP A 262 -27.35 24.48 36.32
N GLN A 263 -27.11 24.86 37.58
CA GLN A 263 -27.61 24.15 38.73
C GLN A 263 -29.14 24.18 38.78
N GLY A 264 -29.77 23.00 38.88
CA GLY A 264 -31.23 22.85 38.87
C GLY A 264 -31.87 23.05 37.48
N SER A 265 -31.10 22.99 36.40
CA SER A 265 -31.61 23.24 35.03
C SER A 265 -32.12 21.98 34.32
N SER A 266 -31.89 20.79 34.86
CA SER A 266 -32.36 19.52 34.30
C SER A 266 -32.84 18.56 35.38
N ASP A 267 -33.89 17.80 35.07
CA ASP A 267 -34.34 16.67 35.90
C ASP A 267 -33.41 15.44 35.76
N ASN A 268 -32.45 15.49 34.83
CA ASN A 268 -31.39 14.50 34.67
C ASN A 268 -30.03 15.13 35.10
N PRO A 269 -29.57 14.92 36.35
CA PRO A 269 -28.41 15.63 36.91
C PRO A 269 -27.12 15.61 36.06
N PRO A 270 -26.78 14.54 35.31
CA PRO A 270 -25.62 14.57 34.40
C PRO A 270 -25.65 15.70 33.35
N ASP A 271 -26.83 16.18 32.96
CA ASP A 271 -26.96 17.22 31.94
C ASP A 271 -26.46 18.58 32.42
N GLU A 272 -26.56 18.91 33.70
CA GLU A 272 -26.15 20.22 34.21
C GLU A 272 -24.66 20.49 33.97
N ALA A 273 -23.83 19.48 34.26
CA ALA A 273 -22.39 19.54 34.03
C ALA A 273 -22.05 19.57 32.53
N PHE A 274 -22.83 18.85 31.71
CA PHE A 274 -22.72 18.87 30.26
C PHE A 274 -23.07 20.25 29.67
N PHE A 275 -24.17 20.86 30.10
CA PHE A 275 -24.58 22.20 29.67
C PHE A 275 -23.52 23.23 30.03
N ALA A 276 -22.94 23.14 31.22
CA ALA A 276 -21.88 24.05 31.66
C ALA A 276 -20.63 23.99 30.76
N VAL A 277 -20.20 22.79 30.33
CA VAL A 277 -19.04 22.66 29.44
C VAL A 277 -19.37 23.00 27.98
N LEU A 278 -20.59 22.71 27.51
CA LEU A 278 -21.05 23.07 26.17
C LEU A 278 -21.21 24.59 26.01
N ASP A 279 -21.75 25.28 27.02
CA ASP A 279 -21.88 26.74 27.07
C ASP A 279 -20.52 27.44 27.04
N GLU A 280 -19.53 26.92 27.79
CA GLU A 280 -18.17 27.46 27.75
C GLU A 280 -17.48 27.20 26.40
N MET A 281 -17.67 26.02 25.81
CA MET A 281 -17.12 25.68 24.50
C MET A 281 -17.72 26.56 23.40
N ASP A 282 -19.04 26.79 23.41
CA ASP A 282 -19.72 27.72 22.50
C ASP A 282 -19.14 29.13 22.65
N ARG A 283 -18.92 29.60 23.88
CA ARG A 283 -18.26 30.88 24.15
C ARG A 283 -16.85 30.94 23.54
N GLN A 284 -16.06 29.86 23.61
CA GLN A 284 -14.72 29.84 23.01
C GLN A 284 -14.77 29.85 21.47
N ILE A 285 -15.73 29.13 20.88
CA ILE A 285 -15.97 29.19 19.43
C ILE A 285 -16.33 30.63 19.03
N GLY A 286 -17.17 31.31 19.81
CA GLY A 286 -17.45 32.75 19.63
C GLY A 286 -16.19 33.61 19.59
N ARG A 287 -15.29 33.45 20.58
CA ARG A 287 -14.00 34.19 20.61
C ARG A 287 -13.16 33.96 19.35
N LEU A 288 -13.12 32.73 18.83
CA LEU A 288 -12.38 32.40 17.61
C LEU A 288 -13.00 33.09 16.39
N LEU A 289 -14.33 33.03 16.26
CA LEU A 289 -15.05 33.68 15.16
C LEU A 289 -14.94 35.21 15.22
N ASP A 290 -15.11 35.80 16.40
CA ASP A 290 -14.95 37.24 16.63
C ASP A 290 -13.52 37.71 16.30
N THR A 291 -12.52 36.86 16.52
CA THR A 291 -11.14 37.14 16.12
C THR A 291 -10.99 37.14 14.60
N LEU A 292 -11.58 36.20 13.89
CA LEU A 292 -11.60 36.21 12.41
C LEU A 292 -12.26 37.48 11.86
N ASP A 293 -13.36 37.92 12.50
CA ASP A 293 -14.06 39.15 12.15
C ASP A 293 -13.19 40.39 12.43
N THR A 294 -12.59 40.47 13.62
CA THR A 294 -11.71 41.58 14.06
C THR A 294 -10.47 41.71 13.17
N LEU A 295 -9.85 40.59 12.81
CA LEU A 295 -8.70 40.54 11.91
C LEU A 295 -9.08 40.68 10.43
N LYS A 296 -10.38 40.81 10.12
CA LYS A 296 -10.92 40.91 8.74
C LYS A 296 -10.56 39.70 7.87
N LEU A 297 -10.36 38.53 8.48
CA LEU A 297 -10.07 37.27 7.80
C LEU A 297 -11.33 36.50 7.41
N SER A 298 -12.47 36.84 8.02
CA SER A 298 -13.73 36.12 7.86
C SER A 298 -14.17 35.87 6.43
N LYS A 299 -14.07 36.87 5.54
CA LYS A 299 -14.50 36.72 4.13
C LYS A 299 -13.67 35.71 3.34
N ASN A 300 -12.41 35.48 3.74
CA ASN A 300 -11.51 34.55 3.07
C ASN A 300 -11.15 33.34 3.96
N THR A 301 -12.03 32.94 4.88
CA THR A 301 -11.79 31.80 5.77
C THR A 301 -12.96 30.84 5.72
N LEU A 302 -12.71 29.62 5.25
CA LEU A 302 -13.63 28.49 5.33
C LEU A 302 -13.60 27.97 6.77
N VAL A 303 -14.71 28.06 7.48
CA VAL A 303 -14.88 27.45 8.80
C VAL A 303 -15.78 26.24 8.67
N LEU A 304 -15.28 25.06 9.06
CA LEU A 304 -16.05 23.83 9.17
C LEU A 304 -16.24 23.49 10.65
N LEU A 305 -17.46 23.13 11.07
CA LEU A 305 -17.75 22.62 12.40
C LEU A 305 -18.47 21.29 12.30
N THR A 306 -17.95 20.26 12.97
CA THR A 306 -18.62 18.97 13.14
C THR A 306 -18.06 18.18 14.35
N SER A 307 -18.50 16.94 14.53
CA SER A 307 -18.08 16.06 15.63
C SER A 307 -17.58 14.71 15.14
N ASP A 308 -16.83 13.98 15.96
CA ASP A 308 -16.17 12.72 15.64
C ASP A 308 -17.00 11.46 15.89
N ASN A 309 -18.05 11.55 16.70
CA ASN A 309 -19.01 10.51 17.03
C ASN A 309 -20.13 11.09 17.91
N GLY A 310 -21.22 10.32 18.05
CA GLY A 310 -22.34 10.70 18.91
C GLY A 310 -21.98 10.89 20.39
N PRO A 311 -22.95 11.32 21.21
CA PRO A 311 -22.73 11.54 22.62
C PRO A 311 -22.55 10.21 23.34
N THR A 312 -21.92 10.26 24.51
CA THR A 312 -21.55 9.08 25.30
C THR A 312 -22.73 8.15 25.59
N ASP A 313 -22.45 6.84 25.69
CA ASP A 313 -23.42 5.80 26.08
C ASP A 313 -22.91 4.92 27.24
N TRP A 314 -22.13 5.50 28.15
CA TRP A 314 -21.54 4.75 29.26
C TRP A 314 -22.62 4.05 30.15
N PRO A 315 -22.49 2.73 30.43
CA PRO A 315 -23.41 1.99 31.31
C PRO A 315 -23.67 2.61 32.68
N ARG A 316 -22.64 3.23 33.28
CA ARG A 316 -22.71 3.78 34.64
C ARG A 316 -23.82 4.82 34.85
N TYR A 317 -24.27 5.50 33.79
CA TYR A 317 -25.38 6.44 33.89
C TYR A 317 -26.69 5.70 34.08
N TYR A 318 -26.94 4.68 33.26
CA TYR A 318 -28.12 3.83 33.36
C TYR A 318 -28.17 3.08 34.69
N GLU A 319 -27.03 2.55 35.14
CA GLU A 319 -26.89 1.89 36.45
C GLU A 319 -27.22 2.84 37.61
N ALA A 320 -26.93 4.13 37.46
CA ALA A 320 -27.30 5.18 38.41
C ALA A 320 -28.73 5.71 38.23
N GLY A 321 -29.53 5.14 37.31
CA GLY A 321 -30.91 5.58 37.05
C GLY A 321 -31.01 6.86 36.21
N HIS A 322 -29.94 7.26 35.52
CA HIS A 322 -29.86 8.47 34.72
C HIS A 322 -29.72 8.18 33.23
N GLN A 323 -30.05 9.16 32.38
CA GLN A 323 -29.68 9.12 30.98
C GLN A 323 -28.26 9.69 30.80
N PRO A 324 -27.39 9.08 29.96
CA PRO A 324 -26.15 9.70 29.59
C PRO A 324 -26.39 11.08 28.95
N PRO A 325 -25.61 12.10 29.32
CA PRO A 325 -25.77 13.46 28.79
C PRO A 325 -25.47 13.56 27.29
N GLY A 326 -26.09 14.54 26.63
CA GLY A 326 -25.99 14.82 25.19
C GLY A 326 -27.17 14.27 24.36
N PHE A 327 -27.45 14.89 23.22
CA PHE A 327 -28.67 14.73 22.43
C PHE A 327 -28.36 14.26 21.00
N THR A 328 -28.95 13.14 20.62
CA THR A 328 -28.89 12.60 19.25
C THR A 328 -30.02 13.11 18.36
N GLY A 329 -30.94 13.92 18.90
CA GLY A 329 -32.13 14.37 18.18
C GLY A 329 -33.07 13.21 17.88
N PRO A 330 -33.60 13.07 16.65
CA PRO A 330 -34.50 11.97 16.31
C PRO A 330 -33.77 10.63 16.09
N PHE A 331 -32.44 10.62 16.18
CA PHE A 331 -31.64 9.48 15.76
C PHE A 331 -31.45 8.44 16.88
N PHE A 332 -31.61 7.17 16.52
CA PHE A 332 -31.44 6.03 17.42
C PHE A 332 -29.97 5.66 17.61
N GLY A 333 -29.66 5.07 18.77
CA GLY A 333 -28.29 4.75 19.16
C GLY A 333 -27.48 5.98 19.59
N ARG A 334 -26.26 5.73 20.07
CA ARG A 334 -25.33 6.74 20.61
C ARG A 334 -23.90 6.32 20.26
N LYS A 335 -22.86 6.94 20.83
CA LYS A 335 -21.46 6.53 20.65
C LYS A 335 -21.30 5.00 20.80
N TRP A 336 -20.38 4.42 20.02
CA TRP A 336 -20.15 2.98 19.90
C TRP A 336 -21.24 2.20 19.15
N SER A 337 -22.11 2.87 18.39
CA SER A 337 -23.15 2.26 17.56
C SER A 337 -23.10 2.75 16.12
N LEU A 338 -23.36 1.87 15.15
CA LEU A 338 -23.53 2.23 13.73
C LEU A 338 -24.93 2.75 13.39
N TYR A 339 -25.84 2.81 14.35
CA TYR A 339 -27.11 3.54 14.19
C TYR A 339 -26.86 5.06 14.06
N GLU A 340 -27.82 5.79 13.49
CA GLU A 340 -27.69 7.20 13.10
C GLU A 340 -27.16 8.07 14.25
N GLY A 341 -27.60 7.86 15.49
CA GLY A 341 -27.19 8.66 16.65
C GLY A 341 -25.73 8.45 17.06
N GLY A 342 -25.07 7.41 16.57
CA GLY A 342 -23.64 7.16 16.78
C GLY A 342 -22.72 7.74 15.70
N ILE A 343 -23.21 7.92 14.46
CA ILE A 343 -22.39 8.28 13.29
C ILE A 343 -22.86 9.49 12.48
N ARG A 344 -24.09 9.99 12.66
CA ARG A 344 -24.62 11.16 11.95
C ARG A 344 -24.46 12.43 12.77
N MET A 345 -23.56 13.31 12.35
CA MET A 345 -23.06 14.42 13.18
C MET A 345 -23.58 15.77 12.67
N PRO A 346 -23.67 16.80 13.54
CA PRO A 346 -24.01 18.14 13.07
C PRO A 346 -22.87 18.64 12.18
N PHE A 347 -23.19 19.29 11.07
CA PHE A 347 -22.17 19.84 10.17
C PHE A 347 -22.53 21.24 9.69
N ILE A 348 -21.61 22.17 9.87
CA ILE A 348 -21.75 23.56 9.43
C ILE A 348 -20.53 23.95 8.60
N ALA A 349 -20.75 24.61 7.46
CA ALA A 349 -19.70 25.25 6.69
C ALA A 349 -20.01 26.74 6.47
N ARG A 350 -19.01 27.61 6.66
CA ARG A 350 -19.15 29.06 6.51
C ARG A 350 -17.95 29.64 5.75
N LEU A 351 -18.22 30.31 4.63
CA LEU A 351 -17.25 31.07 3.83
C LEU A 351 -18.00 32.25 3.18
N PRO A 352 -18.07 33.41 3.86
CA PRO A 352 -18.91 34.54 3.44
C PRO A 352 -18.61 34.98 2.00
N GLY A 353 -19.67 35.14 1.20
CA GLY A 353 -19.57 35.52 -0.21
C GLY A 353 -19.38 34.35 -1.19
N ARG A 354 -19.04 33.15 -0.72
CA ARG A 354 -18.96 31.93 -1.55
C ARG A 354 -19.95 30.85 -1.13
N ILE A 355 -20.07 30.59 0.18
CA ILE A 355 -21.10 29.70 0.73
C ILE A 355 -22.34 30.55 1.07
N PRO A 356 -23.55 30.13 0.65
CA PRO A 356 -24.76 30.87 0.95
C PRO A 356 -25.10 30.79 2.45
N ALA A 357 -25.41 31.95 3.02
CA ALA A 357 -25.80 32.08 4.42
C ALA A 357 -27.24 31.59 4.67
N ASP A 358 -27.49 31.15 5.90
CA ASP A 358 -28.75 30.62 6.41
C ASP A 358 -29.37 29.55 5.49
N ARG A 359 -28.53 28.62 5.02
CA ARG A 359 -28.99 27.51 4.17
C ARG A 359 -29.02 26.19 4.92
N LEU A 360 -30.04 25.41 4.60
CA LEU A 360 -30.17 24.01 4.99
C LEU A 360 -29.95 23.13 3.76
N ASN A 361 -29.01 22.21 3.85
CA ASN A 361 -28.86 21.09 2.93
C ASN A 361 -29.19 19.79 3.66
N ASP A 362 -30.38 19.27 3.38
CA ASP A 362 -30.94 18.05 3.95
C ASP A 362 -30.96 16.87 2.98
N SER A 363 -30.24 16.98 1.87
CA SER A 363 -30.27 16.01 0.77
C SER A 363 -28.90 15.44 0.42
N THR A 364 -27.83 16.23 0.49
CA THR A 364 -26.48 15.74 0.18
C THR A 364 -25.95 14.88 1.33
N ILE A 365 -25.54 13.65 1.00
CA ILE A 365 -24.83 12.74 1.90
C ILE A 365 -23.34 13.07 1.81
N MET A 366 -22.75 13.46 2.93
CA MET A 366 -21.32 13.75 3.06
C MET A 366 -20.74 12.91 4.20
N ALA A 367 -19.54 12.36 4.00
CA ALA A 367 -18.80 11.63 5.02
C ALA A 367 -17.50 12.37 5.41
N ALA A 368 -16.92 12.04 6.56
CA ALA A 368 -15.67 12.67 7.01
C ALA A 368 -14.50 12.44 6.05
N ILE A 369 -14.46 11.29 5.34
CA ILE A 369 -13.49 11.05 4.25
C ILE A 369 -13.62 12.05 3.09
N ASP A 370 -14.79 12.64 2.86
CA ASP A 370 -15.03 13.61 1.77
C ASP A 370 -14.49 15.01 2.12
N VAL A 371 -14.18 15.29 3.40
CA VAL A 371 -13.71 16.61 3.85
C VAL A 371 -12.38 16.97 3.19
N LEU A 372 -11.44 16.01 3.07
CA LEU A 372 -10.13 16.27 2.45
C LEU A 372 -10.26 16.70 0.98
N PRO A 373 -10.87 15.90 0.07
CA PRO A 373 -11.01 16.32 -1.32
C PRO A 373 -11.87 17.57 -1.49
N THR A 374 -12.93 17.74 -0.68
CA THR A 374 -13.79 18.93 -0.72
C THR A 374 -13.04 20.21 -0.34
N VAL A 375 -12.24 20.18 0.74
CA VAL A 375 -11.43 21.35 1.15
C VAL A 375 -10.34 21.62 0.11
N ALA A 376 -9.69 20.58 -0.39
CA ALA A 376 -8.67 20.73 -1.44
C ALA A 376 -9.24 21.38 -2.71
N ALA A 377 -10.47 21.04 -3.11
CA ALA A 377 -11.18 21.68 -4.22
C ALA A 377 -11.48 23.16 -3.96
N ILE A 378 -12.02 23.50 -2.79
CA ILE A 378 -12.29 24.90 -2.41
C ILE A 378 -11.01 25.76 -2.39
N CYS A 379 -9.88 25.15 -2.03
CA CYS A 379 -8.56 25.76 -2.00
C CYS A 379 -7.81 25.72 -3.35
N GLY A 380 -8.33 25.01 -4.38
CA GLY A 380 -7.69 24.90 -5.70
C GLY A 380 -6.42 24.05 -5.72
N VAL A 381 -6.37 22.97 -4.93
CA VAL A 381 -5.18 22.11 -4.73
C VAL A 381 -5.48 20.62 -4.93
N THR A 382 -6.53 20.28 -5.67
CA THR A 382 -6.96 18.89 -5.95
C THR A 382 -5.90 18.05 -6.64
N ASP A 383 -5.10 18.66 -7.52
CA ASP A 383 -4.03 17.97 -8.26
C ASP A 383 -2.94 17.38 -7.34
N GLN A 384 -2.92 17.80 -6.06
CA GLN A 384 -1.98 17.30 -5.05
C GLN A 384 -2.51 16.07 -4.29
N ILE A 385 -3.77 15.66 -4.52
CA ILE A 385 -4.34 14.46 -3.91
C ILE A 385 -3.78 13.24 -4.64
N THR A 386 -2.93 12.49 -3.95
CA THR A 386 -2.37 11.23 -4.49
C THR A 386 -3.23 10.02 -4.16
N GLN A 387 -3.98 10.05 -3.06
CA GLN A 387 -4.81 8.96 -2.55
C GLN A 387 -5.97 9.52 -1.70
N SER A 388 -7.21 9.15 -2.02
CA SER A 388 -8.40 9.42 -1.21
C SER A 388 -9.52 8.45 -1.58
N ASP A 389 -10.32 8.01 -0.60
CA ASP A 389 -11.57 7.28 -0.82
C ASP A 389 -12.79 8.22 -0.81
N GLY A 390 -12.60 9.48 -0.40
CA GLY A 390 -13.63 10.50 -0.40
C GLY A 390 -13.82 11.14 -1.78
N ILE A 391 -14.95 11.80 -1.96
CA ILE A 391 -15.27 12.55 -3.18
C ILE A 391 -15.37 14.05 -2.89
N ASP A 392 -15.14 14.87 -3.92
CA ASP A 392 -15.34 16.31 -3.82
C ASP A 392 -16.84 16.64 -3.75
N LEU A 393 -17.25 17.30 -2.66
CA LEU A 393 -18.60 17.81 -2.43
C LEU A 393 -18.61 19.34 -2.25
N SER A 394 -17.62 20.04 -2.82
CA SER A 394 -17.50 21.49 -2.75
C SER A 394 -18.73 22.20 -3.30
N ASP A 395 -19.30 21.72 -4.40
CA ASP A 395 -20.54 22.25 -4.96
C ASP A 395 -21.72 22.19 -3.97
N ALA A 396 -21.79 21.15 -3.14
CA ALA A 396 -22.82 21.03 -2.11
C ALA A 396 -22.69 22.12 -1.03
N LEU A 397 -21.44 22.42 -0.63
CA LEU A 397 -21.16 23.48 0.32
C LEU A 397 -21.40 24.86 -0.29
N LEU A 398 -21.14 25.03 -1.59
CA LEU A 398 -21.41 26.25 -2.35
C LEU A 398 -22.91 26.45 -2.67
N GLY A 399 -23.78 25.58 -2.13
CA GLY A 399 -25.23 25.73 -2.19
C GLY A 399 -25.92 24.99 -3.32
N GLN A 400 -25.18 24.22 -4.12
CA GLN A 400 -25.78 23.37 -5.14
C GLN A 400 -26.38 22.10 -4.53
N LYS A 401 -27.42 21.56 -5.17
CA LYS A 401 -27.95 20.25 -4.80
C LYS A 401 -27.08 19.18 -5.43
N VAL A 402 -26.28 18.51 -4.61
CA VAL A 402 -25.45 17.38 -5.04
C VAL A 402 -26.05 16.10 -4.49
N GLN A 403 -26.31 15.13 -5.37
CA GLN A 403 -26.59 13.75 -4.97
C GLN A 403 -25.30 12.96 -5.02
N ARG A 404 -25.01 12.25 -3.93
CA ARG A 404 -23.91 11.30 -3.87
C ARG A 404 -24.32 10.05 -4.64
N ASP A 405 -23.49 9.62 -5.59
CA ASP A 405 -23.69 8.46 -6.46
C ASP A 405 -22.96 7.20 -5.97
N GLN A 406 -22.15 7.33 -4.91
CA GLN A 406 -21.40 6.25 -4.30
C GLN A 406 -21.90 5.95 -2.88
N PRO A 407 -21.96 4.69 -2.44
CA PRO A 407 -22.27 4.38 -1.06
C PRO A 407 -21.20 4.89 -0.07
N VAL A 408 -21.60 5.00 1.20
CA VAL A 408 -20.68 5.17 2.34
C VAL A 408 -20.77 3.92 3.20
N PHE A 409 -19.63 3.46 3.71
CA PHE A 409 -19.53 2.20 4.45
C PHE A 409 -18.95 2.40 5.86
N TRP A 410 -19.27 1.47 6.74
CA TRP A 410 -18.78 1.44 8.11
C TRP A 410 -18.49 0.02 8.59
N GLU A 411 -17.44 -0.09 9.40
CA GLU A 411 -17.13 -1.27 10.21
C GLU A 411 -16.86 -0.80 11.64
N TYR A 412 -17.47 -1.47 12.62
CA TYR A 412 -17.18 -1.27 14.03
C TYR A 412 -17.33 -2.55 14.84
N GLY A 413 -16.34 -2.84 15.68
CA GLY A 413 -16.42 -3.91 16.68
C GLY A 413 -16.04 -5.31 16.21
N VAL A 414 -15.74 -5.53 14.93
CA VAL A 414 -15.35 -6.85 14.36
C VAL A 414 -14.16 -7.48 15.09
N HIS A 415 -13.17 -6.67 15.47
CA HIS A 415 -11.97 -7.12 16.21
C HIS A 415 -12.01 -6.74 17.70
N GLY A 416 -13.20 -6.57 18.26
CA GLY A 416 -13.42 -6.19 19.64
C GLY A 416 -13.27 -4.68 19.86
N SER A 417 -14.32 -4.08 20.39
CA SER A 417 -14.32 -2.69 20.84
C SER A 417 -15.20 -2.51 22.06
N ILE A 418 -15.22 -1.29 22.59
CA ILE A 418 -16.19 -0.90 23.62
C ILE A 418 -17.60 -0.89 23.00
N GLN A 419 -18.59 -1.30 23.78
CA GLN A 419 -19.98 -1.41 23.35
C GLN A 419 -20.84 -0.36 24.06
N PRO A 420 -21.96 0.07 23.43
CA PRO A 420 -22.95 0.92 24.06
C PRO A 420 -23.55 0.26 25.31
N GLY A 421 -23.91 1.10 26.28
CA GLY A 421 -24.36 0.67 27.59
C GLY A 421 -25.72 0.00 27.57
N LYS A 422 -26.56 0.29 26.57
CA LYS A 422 -27.79 -0.45 26.33
C LYS A 422 -27.62 -1.50 25.26
N ALA A 423 -28.23 -2.66 25.47
CA ALA A 423 -28.27 -3.73 24.48
C ALA A 423 -28.97 -3.31 23.17
N GLU A 424 -30.05 -2.52 23.27
CA GLU A 424 -30.79 -2.03 22.09
C GLU A 424 -29.96 -1.10 21.20
N HIS A 425 -28.99 -0.39 21.78
CA HIS A 425 -28.06 0.48 21.04
C HIS A 425 -26.94 -0.31 20.34
N GLN A 426 -26.75 -1.61 20.62
CA GLN A 426 -25.71 -2.43 19.99
C GLN A 426 -26.09 -2.76 18.55
N SER A 427 -25.51 -2.04 17.59
CA SER A 427 -25.70 -2.28 16.16
C SER A 427 -25.02 -3.58 15.72
N PRO A 428 -25.39 -4.12 14.55
CA PRO A 428 -24.52 -5.02 13.80
C PRO A 428 -23.15 -4.35 13.51
N SER A 429 -22.14 -5.17 13.21
CA SER A 429 -20.75 -4.67 13.06
C SER A 429 -20.46 -3.98 11.73
N LEU A 430 -21.30 -4.14 10.72
CA LEU A 430 -21.15 -3.54 9.40
C LEU A 430 -22.37 -2.69 9.07
N ALA A 431 -22.16 -1.57 8.39
CA ALA A 431 -23.23 -0.77 7.83
C ALA A 431 -22.85 -0.17 6.48
N MET A 432 -23.83 0.10 5.63
CA MET A 432 -23.69 0.97 4.47
C MET A 432 -24.91 1.87 4.29
N ARG A 433 -24.71 3.02 3.64
CA ARG A 433 -25.76 3.93 3.22
C ARG A 433 -25.61 4.18 1.73
N ASP A 434 -26.70 3.98 1.01
CA ASP A 434 -26.82 4.28 -0.42
C ASP A 434 -28.15 5.00 -0.67
N GLY A 435 -28.06 6.30 -0.94
CA GLY A 435 -29.22 7.19 -1.02
C GLY A 435 -30.10 7.16 0.23
N ARG A 436 -31.36 6.74 0.06
CA ARG A 436 -32.35 6.63 1.14
C ARG A 436 -32.14 5.40 2.01
N TRP A 437 -31.48 4.37 1.50
CA TRP A 437 -31.38 3.08 2.17
C TRP A 437 -30.15 3.03 3.06
N LYS A 438 -30.33 2.48 4.26
CA LYS A 438 -29.24 2.09 5.15
C LYS A 438 -29.38 0.63 5.54
N LEU A 439 -28.33 -0.14 5.27
CA LEU A 439 -28.25 -1.55 5.62
C LEU A 439 -27.26 -1.73 6.76
N LEU A 440 -27.60 -2.56 7.75
CA LEU A 440 -26.68 -3.07 8.75
C LEU A 440 -26.70 -4.60 8.75
N CYS A 441 -25.54 -5.23 8.93
CA CYS A 441 -25.44 -6.67 9.15
C CYS A 441 -24.15 -7.03 9.90
N ASN A 442 -24.11 -8.22 10.48
CA ASN A 442 -22.84 -8.80 10.92
C ASN A 442 -22.10 -9.42 9.72
N PRO A 443 -20.76 -9.58 9.81
CA PRO A 443 -19.95 -10.30 8.84
C PRO A 443 -20.50 -11.64 8.34
N ASP A 444 -21.05 -12.43 9.25
CA ASP A 444 -21.66 -13.75 8.99
C ASP A 444 -23.11 -13.63 8.47
N SER A 445 -23.55 -12.42 8.13
CA SER A 445 -24.94 -12.08 7.81
C SER A 445 -25.95 -12.35 8.93
N SER A 446 -25.51 -12.59 10.17
CA SER A 446 -26.43 -12.59 11.31
C SER A 446 -26.93 -11.17 11.57
N ARG A 447 -28.17 -11.03 12.03
CA ARG A 447 -28.83 -9.73 12.32
C ARG A 447 -28.76 -8.73 11.15
N VAL A 448 -29.56 -8.98 10.11
CA VAL A 448 -29.72 -8.04 8.99
C VAL A 448 -30.83 -7.03 9.28
N GLN A 449 -30.54 -5.75 9.08
CA GLN A 449 -31.50 -4.66 9.22
C GLN A 449 -31.42 -3.73 8.02
N LEU A 450 -32.57 -3.34 7.48
CA LEU A 450 -32.67 -2.34 6.41
C LEU A 450 -33.61 -1.23 6.85
N PHE A 451 -33.18 0.01 6.72
CA PHE A 451 -33.96 1.20 7.05
C PHE A 451 -34.06 2.14 5.86
N ASP A 452 -35.22 2.79 5.74
CA ASP A 452 -35.47 3.86 4.78
C ASP A 452 -35.35 5.20 5.51
N LEU A 453 -34.18 5.82 5.47
CA LEU A 453 -33.87 7.02 6.25
C LEU A 453 -34.65 8.27 5.81
N THR A 454 -35.31 8.24 4.64
CA THR A 454 -36.19 9.32 4.22
C THR A 454 -37.54 9.25 4.93
N ALA A 455 -38.07 8.05 5.14
CA ALA A 455 -39.35 7.85 5.82
C ALA A 455 -39.20 7.66 7.33
N ASP A 456 -38.09 7.07 7.76
CA ASP A 456 -37.82 6.65 9.13
C ASP A 456 -36.36 6.98 9.52
N PRO A 457 -36.04 8.27 9.73
CA PRO A 457 -34.70 8.69 10.15
C PRO A 457 -34.31 8.12 11.53
N GLY A 458 -35.28 7.68 12.33
CA GLY A 458 -35.06 7.10 13.65
C GLY A 458 -34.73 5.60 13.65
N GLU A 459 -34.66 4.94 12.47
CA GLU A 459 -34.37 3.50 12.36
C GLU A 459 -35.33 2.63 13.21
N THR A 460 -36.61 3.00 13.26
CA THR A 460 -37.63 2.35 14.09
C THR A 460 -38.26 1.12 13.45
N LYS A 461 -38.30 1.03 12.11
CA LYS A 461 -38.90 -0.09 11.37
C LYS A 461 -37.87 -0.80 10.49
N ASN A 462 -37.50 -2.03 10.87
CA ASN A 462 -36.67 -2.88 10.02
C ASN A 462 -37.47 -3.42 8.82
N LEU A 463 -37.04 -3.07 7.61
CA LEU A 463 -37.65 -3.45 6.33
C LEU A 463 -36.95 -4.63 5.65
N ALA A 464 -36.00 -5.30 6.31
CA ALA A 464 -35.19 -6.34 5.68
C ALA A 464 -36.02 -7.48 5.06
N ASP A 465 -37.08 -7.92 5.76
CA ASP A 465 -37.97 -8.98 5.28
C ASP A 465 -38.94 -8.50 4.18
N GLU A 466 -39.27 -7.20 4.18
CA GLU A 466 -40.17 -6.57 3.21
C GLU A 466 -39.45 -6.21 1.89
N GLN A 467 -38.12 -6.05 1.92
CA GLN A 467 -37.29 -5.59 0.80
C GLN A 467 -36.10 -6.52 0.52
N PRO A 468 -36.32 -7.83 0.29
CA PRO A 468 -35.24 -8.81 0.18
C PRO A 468 -34.30 -8.57 -1.00
N ALA A 469 -34.78 -8.01 -2.11
CA ALA A 469 -33.95 -7.66 -3.27
C ALA A 469 -32.96 -6.52 -2.94
N THR A 470 -33.44 -5.47 -2.27
CA THR A 470 -32.61 -4.35 -1.81
C THR A 470 -31.58 -4.83 -0.80
N VAL A 471 -31.99 -5.64 0.17
CA VAL A 471 -31.08 -6.28 1.14
C VAL A 471 -30.01 -7.08 0.43
N HIS A 472 -30.38 -7.93 -0.54
CA HIS A 472 -29.42 -8.77 -1.24
C HIS A 472 -28.37 -7.92 -1.97
N ALA A 473 -28.80 -6.91 -2.74
CA ALA A 473 -27.91 -6.04 -3.50
C ALA A 473 -26.97 -5.23 -2.59
N MET A 474 -27.51 -4.59 -1.55
CA MET A 474 -26.71 -3.80 -0.61
C MET A 474 -25.77 -4.70 0.20
N LYS A 475 -26.22 -5.89 0.65
CA LYS A 475 -25.40 -6.79 1.44
C LYS A 475 -24.19 -7.30 0.66
N GLN A 476 -24.36 -7.59 -0.63
CA GLN A 476 -23.24 -7.95 -1.51
C GLN A 476 -22.19 -6.83 -1.56
N GLN A 477 -22.63 -5.57 -1.72
CA GLN A 477 -21.71 -4.41 -1.71
C GLN A 477 -21.03 -4.23 -0.36
N LEU A 478 -21.78 -4.29 0.74
CA LEU A 478 -21.27 -4.11 2.10
C LEU A 478 -20.25 -5.19 2.47
N LEU A 479 -20.56 -6.46 2.21
CA LEU A 479 -19.64 -7.57 2.50
C LEU A 479 -18.41 -7.54 1.59
N GLY A 480 -18.56 -7.19 0.31
CA GLY A 480 -17.43 -7.03 -0.59
C GLY A 480 -16.52 -5.86 -0.20
N TRP A 481 -17.07 -4.74 0.26
CA TRP A 481 -16.29 -3.65 0.85
C TRP A 481 -15.61 -4.09 2.15
N TRP A 482 -16.34 -4.76 3.04
CA TRP A 482 -15.79 -5.20 4.33
C TRP A 482 -14.66 -6.21 4.15
N GLN A 483 -14.76 -7.16 3.22
CA GLN A 483 -13.67 -8.10 2.91
C GLN A 483 -12.39 -7.38 2.49
N LYS A 484 -12.50 -6.30 1.69
CA LYS A 484 -11.34 -5.46 1.34
C LYS A 484 -10.75 -4.76 2.56
N MET A 485 -11.59 -4.24 3.45
CA MET A 485 -11.14 -3.61 4.69
C MET A 485 -10.51 -4.62 5.65
N ASP A 486 -11.10 -5.80 5.81
CA ASP A 486 -10.66 -6.86 6.71
C ASP A 486 -9.27 -7.40 6.32
N ALA A 487 -8.98 -7.44 5.01
CA ALA A 487 -7.67 -7.81 4.49
C ALA A 487 -6.52 -6.93 5.04
N HIS A 488 -6.78 -5.67 5.40
CA HIS A 488 -5.76 -4.81 6.01
C HIS A 488 -5.36 -5.26 7.42
N TYR A 489 -6.22 -5.96 8.18
CA TYR A 489 -5.87 -6.45 9.52
C TYR A 489 -5.00 -7.70 9.50
N VAL A 490 -5.00 -8.42 8.37
CA VAL A 490 -4.22 -9.64 8.16
C VAL A 490 -2.81 -9.32 7.63
N GLN A 491 -2.62 -8.14 7.02
CA GLN A 491 -1.31 -7.66 6.53
C GLN A 491 -0.51 -6.93 7.63
N LYS A 492 0.81 -7.20 7.75
CA LYS A 492 1.71 -6.47 8.69
C LYS A 492 1.86 -4.99 8.28
N PRO A 493 1.98 -4.02 9.22
CA PRO A 493 2.04 -2.58 8.89
C PRO A 493 3.34 -2.23 8.15
N LYS A 494 3.27 -1.35 7.14
CA LYS A 494 4.44 -0.75 6.47
C LYS A 494 5.14 0.25 7.42
N ALA A 495 6.47 0.29 7.38
CA ALA A 495 7.28 1.28 8.09
C ALA A 495 7.31 2.61 7.31
N ALA A 496 7.12 3.71 8.03
CA ALA A 496 7.03 5.05 7.48
C ALA A 496 8.40 5.63 7.08
N SER A 497 8.49 6.16 5.86
CA SER A 497 9.65 6.75 5.20
C SER A 497 9.62 8.29 5.19
N THR A 498 10.66 8.89 5.74
CA THR A 498 10.90 10.34 5.73
C THR A 498 11.58 10.84 4.45
N ARG A 499 10.94 11.86 3.84
CA ARG A 499 11.49 13.05 3.11
C ARG A 499 12.12 12.94 1.70
N SER A 500 11.39 13.59 0.78
CA SER A 500 11.69 14.84 0.04
C SER A 500 12.80 14.91 -1.05
N ALA A 501 12.31 15.11 -2.29
CA ALA A 501 12.45 16.33 -3.11
C ALA A 501 13.34 16.34 -4.37
N VAL A 502 12.72 16.91 -5.41
CA VAL A 502 13.24 17.71 -6.56
C VAL A 502 13.48 16.98 -7.89
N GLY A 503 12.72 17.40 -8.91
CA GLY A 503 13.10 17.25 -10.32
C GLY A 503 11.94 17.49 -11.29
N LYS A 504 11.79 18.73 -11.79
CA LYS A 504 10.77 19.19 -12.75
C LYS A 504 10.98 18.65 -14.17
N THR A 505 9.90 18.44 -14.92
CA THR A 505 9.56 18.96 -16.28
C THR A 505 8.32 18.21 -16.81
N ARG A 506 7.13 18.84 -16.89
CA ARG A 506 6.51 19.50 -18.07
C ARG A 506 6.62 18.71 -19.37
N ASP A 507 5.50 18.16 -19.84
CA ASP A 507 4.78 18.73 -20.99
C ASP A 507 3.34 18.21 -21.09
N ALA A 508 2.47 19.11 -21.54
CA ALA A 508 1.03 18.94 -21.67
C ALA A 508 0.66 18.41 -23.05
N VAL A 509 -0.27 17.46 -23.11
CA VAL A 509 -1.11 17.23 -24.30
C VAL A 509 -2.54 17.02 -23.84
N SER A 510 -3.39 17.92 -24.29
CA SER A 510 -4.85 17.89 -24.20
C SER A 510 -5.42 16.81 -25.13
N VAL A 511 -6.63 16.31 -24.81
CA VAL A 511 -7.83 16.32 -25.70
C VAL A 511 -8.82 15.18 -25.33
N GLN A 512 -10.01 15.64 -24.94
CA GLN A 512 -11.38 15.10 -25.16
C GLN A 512 -11.89 13.87 -24.40
N HIS A 513 -12.84 14.15 -23.51
CA HIS A 513 -13.98 13.29 -23.22
C HIS A 513 -14.90 13.13 -24.44
N GLN A 514 -15.22 11.89 -24.78
CA GLN A 514 -16.48 11.50 -25.39
C GLN A 514 -17.10 10.35 -24.59
N SER A 515 -18.42 10.43 -24.40
CA SER A 515 -19.21 9.53 -23.59
C SER A 515 -19.91 8.43 -24.42
N THR A 516 -20.27 7.36 -23.71
CA THR A 516 -21.25 6.29 -24.02
C THR A 516 -20.77 5.21 -25.01
N SER A 517 -20.73 3.91 -24.65
CA SER A 517 -21.87 3.05 -24.34
C SER A 517 -21.40 1.64 -23.90
N GLN A 518 -22.34 0.86 -23.36
CA GLN A 518 -22.22 -0.43 -22.68
C GLN A 518 -21.34 -1.53 -23.34
N GLY A 519 -20.61 -2.25 -22.49
CA GLY A 519 -20.08 -3.59 -22.71
C GLY A 519 -19.44 -4.08 -21.41
N ARG A 520 -19.63 -5.35 -21.03
CA ARG A 520 -18.90 -5.98 -19.89
C ARG A 520 -17.42 -5.56 -19.95
N SER A 521 -16.90 -4.85 -18.96
CA SER A 521 -15.44 -4.76 -18.82
C SER A 521 -14.94 -6.19 -18.56
N ALA A 522 -14.08 -6.71 -19.43
CA ALA A 522 -13.58 -8.08 -19.34
C ALA A 522 -13.06 -8.35 -17.92
N ALA A 523 -13.47 -9.47 -17.32
CA ALA A 523 -12.97 -9.89 -16.02
C ALA A 523 -11.43 -10.00 -16.07
N SER A 524 -10.72 -9.45 -15.08
CA SER A 524 -9.26 -9.60 -14.99
C SER A 524 -8.87 -11.08 -15.06
N PRO A 525 -7.79 -11.45 -15.77
CA PRO A 525 -7.41 -12.85 -15.96
C PRO A 525 -6.90 -13.49 -14.66
N ASN A 526 -7.03 -14.81 -14.53
CA ASN A 526 -6.18 -15.55 -13.59
C ASN A 526 -4.77 -15.64 -14.15
N ILE A 527 -3.76 -15.73 -13.30
CA ILE A 527 -2.36 -15.79 -13.73
C ILE A 527 -1.66 -16.96 -13.02
N VAL A 528 -1.19 -17.92 -13.81
CA VAL A 528 -0.39 -19.07 -13.38
C VAL A 528 1.01 -18.95 -13.98
N HIS A 529 1.99 -18.67 -13.14
CA HIS A 529 3.38 -18.46 -13.54
C HIS A 529 4.25 -19.64 -13.09
N ILE A 530 4.58 -20.52 -14.02
CA ILE A 530 5.36 -21.74 -13.78
C ILE A 530 6.83 -21.50 -14.10
N ILE A 531 7.71 -21.87 -13.17
CA ILE A 531 9.17 -21.73 -13.30
C ILE A 531 9.82 -23.09 -13.06
N ALA A 532 10.56 -23.58 -14.06
CA ALA A 532 11.44 -24.74 -13.92
C ALA A 532 12.85 -24.31 -13.46
N ASP A 533 13.60 -25.23 -12.87
CA ASP A 533 14.93 -24.97 -12.27
C ASP A 533 15.98 -25.85 -12.94
N ASP A 534 16.88 -25.25 -13.72
CA ASP A 534 17.89 -25.93 -14.56
C ASP A 534 17.33 -26.78 -15.71
N LEU A 535 16.18 -26.41 -16.29
CA LEU A 535 15.67 -27.04 -17.51
C LEU A 535 16.45 -26.53 -18.73
N GLY A 536 17.13 -27.43 -19.44
CA GLY A 536 17.90 -27.09 -20.63
C GLY A 536 17.04 -26.85 -21.87
N TRP A 537 17.64 -26.17 -22.85
CA TRP A 537 16.96 -25.85 -24.11
C TRP A 537 16.46 -27.09 -24.86
N ASN A 538 17.23 -28.18 -24.85
CA ASN A 538 16.92 -29.45 -25.53
C ASN A 538 16.32 -30.51 -24.58
N ASP A 539 15.69 -30.09 -23.49
CA ASP A 539 15.11 -31.00 -22.49
C ASP A 539 13.59 -31.14 -22.62
N VAL A 540 13.00 -30.57 -23.67
CA VAL A 540 11.55 -30.61 -23.97
C VAL A 540 11.30 -31.14 -25.37
N GLY A 541 10.22 -31.91 -25.54
CA GLY A 541 9.87 -32.60 -26.79
C GLY A 541 9.72 -31.66 -27.98
N PHE A 542 9.08 -30.49 -27.81
CA PHE A 542 8.91 -29.50 -28.87
C PHE A 542 10.21 -28.79 -29.32
N HIS A 543 11.33 -29.04 -28.65
CA HIS A 543 12.68 -28.68 -29.09
C HIS A 543 13.50 -29.87 -29.62
N GLY A 544 12.90 -31.07 -29.69
CA GLY A 544 13.52 -32.26 -30.27
C GLY A 544 14.08 -33.25 -29.25
N SER A 545 13.79 -33.08 -27.95
CA SER A 545 14.25 -33.98 -26.90
C SER A 545 13.58 -35.37 -26.97
N ASP A 546 14.28 -36.39 -26.48
CA ASP A 546 13.74 -37.72 -26.24
C ASP A 546 12.99 -37.84 -24.90
N ILE A 547 13.12 -36.81 -24.05
CA ILE A 547 12.39 -36.71 -22.79
C ILE A 547 10.89 -36.56 -23.08
N LYS A 548 10.08 -37.36 -22.41
CA LYS A 548 8.61 -37.33 -22.51
C LYS A 548 8.07 -36.10 -21.77
N THR A 549 7.67 -35.08 -22.53
CA THR A 549 7.04 -33.84 -22.00
C THR A 549 5.73 -33.47 -22.72
N PRO A 550 4.75 -34.39 -22.82
CA PRO A 550 3.52 -34.13 -23.58
C PRO A 550 2.69 -32.94 -23.09
N ALA A 551 2.77 -32.55 -21.82
CA ALA A 551 2.07 -31.36 -21.31
C ALA A 551 2.71 -30.06 -21.78
N LEU A 552 4.05 -29.98 -21.73
CA LEU A 552 4.79 -28.84 -22.25
C LEU A 552 4.70 -28.73 -23.77
N ASP A 553 4.69 -29.86 -24.48
CA ASP A 553 4.52 -29.88 -25.94
C ASP A 553 3.15 -29.32 -26.33
N GLN A 554 2.09 -29.78 -25.65
CA GLN A 554 0.75 -29.23 -25.85
C GLN A 554 0.66 -27.75 -25.42
N LEU A 555 1.29 -27.37 -24.31
CA LEU A 555 1.31 -25.97 -23.88
C LEU A 555 1.98 -25.10 -24.93
N ALA A 556 3.07 -25.55 -25.56
CA ALA A 556 3.74 -24.85 -26.64
C ALA A 556 2.83 -24.66 -27.87
N GLU A 557 2.08 -25.70 -28.26
CA GLU A 557 1.09 -25.62 -29.34
C GLU A 557 -0.04 -24.61 -29.04
N GLN A 558 -0.38 -24.41 -27.76
CA GLN A 558 -1.44 -23.51 -27.32
C GLN A 558 -0.95 -22.09 -26.98
N SER A 559 0.36 -21.84 -27.05
CA SER A 559 0.97 -20.59 -26.58
C SER A 559 1.56 -19.77 -27.71
N VAL A 560 1.98 -18.55 -27.36
CA VAL A 560 3.09 -17.88 -28.03
C VAL A 560 4.39 -18.38 -27.39
N VAL A 561 5.20 -19.14 -28.13
CA VAL A 561 6.53 -19.58 -27.70
C VAL A 561 7.52 -18.43 -27.84
N LEU A 562 8.18 -18.06 -26.75
CA LEU A 562 9.15 -16.97 -26.72
C LEU A 562 10.53 -17.53 -27.10
N ASP A 563 10.81 -17.59 -28.40
CA ASP A 563 11.98 -18.25 -28.96
C ASP A 563 13.31 -17.60 -28.52
N ARG A 564 13.24 -16.32 -28.12
CA ARG A 564 14.39 -15.50 -27.72
C ARG A 564 14.15 -14.82 -26.38
N PHE A 565 13.80 -15.63 -25.38
CA PHE A 565 13.60 -15.21 -24.00
C PHE A 565 14.87 -15.39 -23.17
N TYR A 566 15.34 -14.29 -22.58
CA TYR A 566 16.62 -14.22 -21.89
C TYR A 566 16.48 -14.01 -20.39
N VAL A 567 17.28 -14.76 -19.64
CA VAL A 567 17.40 -14.78 -18.17
C VAL A 567 18.85 -14.52 -17.73
N THR A 568 19.09 -14.50 -16.42
CA THR A 568 20.47 -14.53 -15.90
C THR A 568 20.97 -15.97 -15.87
N PRO A 569 22.30 -16.22 -15.84
CA PRO A 569 22.82 -17.58 -15.98
C PRO A 569 22.65 -18.46 -14.73
N ILE A 570 22.02 -17.94 -13.68
CA ILE A 570 21.83 -18.60 -12.39
C ILE A 570 20.51 -18.18 -11.71
N CYS A 571 20.03 -19.02 -10.80
CA CYS A 571 18.68 -18.96 -10.26
C CYS A 571 18.28 -17.69 -9.46
N SER A 572 19.01 -17.29 -8.39
CA SER A 572 18.54 -16.19 -7.52
C SER A 572 18.40 -14.85 -8.27
N PRO A 573 19.38 -14.43 -9.10
CA PRO A 573 19.23 -13.20 -9.88
C PRO A 573 18.03 -13.23 -10.83
N THR A 574 17.82 -14.32 -11.59
CA THR A 574 16.63 -14.46 -12.45
C THR A 574 15.34 -14.35 -11.64
N ARG A 575 15.23 -15.11 -10.54
CA ARG A 575 14.03 -15.11 -9.68
C ARG A 575 13.76 -13.73 -9.10
N ALA A 576 14.79 -13.01 -8.66
CA ALA A 576 14.64 -11.67 -8.12
C ALA A 576 14.07 -10.71 -9.18
N GLY A 577 14.60 -10.76 -10.39
CA GLY A 577 14.12 -9.90 -11.46
C GLY A 577 12.77 -10.29 -12.04
N VAL A 578 12.44 -11.59 -12.05
CA VAL A 578 11.08 -12.07 -12.36
C VAL A 578 10.08 -11.43 -11.39
N MET A 579 10.41 -11.41 -10.10
CA MET A 579 9.52 -10.81 -9.11
C MET A 579 9.38 -9.31 -9.30
N THR A 580 10.44 -8.57 -9.66
CA THR A 580 10.47 -7.10 -9.59
C THR A 580 10.36 -6.38 -10.93
N GLY A 581 10.50 -7.07 -12.06
CA GLY A 581 10.63 -6.42 -13.38
C GLY A 581 11.90 -5.59 -13.53
N ARG A 582 12.89 -5.79 -12.66
CA ARG A 582 14.14 -5.02 -12.60
C ARG A 582 15.34 -5.94 -12.65
N TYR A 583 16.43 -5.42 -13.18
CA TYR A 583 17.68 -6.15 -13.19
C TYR A 583 18.21 -6.35 -11.76
N PRO A 584 18.60 -7.59 -11.40
CA PRO A 584 18.94 -7.94 -10.01
C PRO A 584 20.29 -7.37 -9.54
N PHE A 585 21.17 -7.00 -10.46
CA PHE A 585 22.42 -6.30 -10.14
C PHE A 585 22.19 -4.87 -9.62
N ARG A 586 20.99 -4.28 -9.79
CA ARG A 586 20.62 -2.98 -9.20
C ARG A 586 20.57 -2.99 -7.68
N PHE A 587 20.42 -4.16 -7.10
CA PHE A 587 20.30 -4.34 -5.65
C PHE A 587 21.14 -5.53 -5.17
N GLY A 588 22.27 -5.76 -5.85
CA GLY A 588 23.34 -6.65 -5.41
C GLY A 588 23.01 -8.14 -5.37
N ILE A 589 21.94 -8.61 -6.02
CA ILE A 589 21.71 -10.05 -6.24
C ILE A 589 22.36 -10.42 -7.58
N TRP A 590 23.69 -10.42 -7.59
CA TRP A 590 24.52 -10.71 -8.77
C TRP A 590 25.86 -11.33 -8.35
N GLY A 591 26.52 -12.06 -9.26
CA GLY A 591 27.82 -12.70 -8.99
C GLY A 591 27.74 -13.97 -8.14
N GLY A 592 26.52 -14.44 -7.85
CA GLY A 592 26.27 -15.65 -7.08
C GLY A 592 24.79 -15.80 -6.73
N VAL A 593 24.50 -16.78 -5.87
CA VAL A 593 23.14 -17.05 -5.38
C VAL A 593 22.99 -16.60 -3.92
N CYS A 594 21.76 -16.37 -3.49
CA CYS A 594 21.41 -16.14 -2.09
C CYS A 594 21.54 -17.45 -1.30
N ASN A 595 22.79 -17.87 -1.06
CA ASN A 595 23.13 -19.14 -0.44
C ASN A 595 22.74 -19.19 1.06
N PRO A 596 22.71 -20.38 1.70
CA PRO A 596 22.31 -20.54 3.11
C PRO A 596 23.09 -19.70 4.12
N ASN A 597 24.30 -19.23 3.77
CA ASN A 597 25.14 -18.42 4.65
C ASN A 597 25.20 -16.94 4.24
N ALA A 598 24.43 -16.54 3.23
CA ALA A 598 24.29 -15.16 2.80
C ALA A 598 23.46 -14.39 3.83
N ARG A 599 23.79 -13.11 4.01
CA ARG A 599 22.98 -12.18 4.83
C ARG A 599 22.04 -11.34 3.97
N HIS A 600 22.06 -11.49 2.66
CA HIS A 600 21.20 -10.75 1.76
C HIS A 600 20.09 -11.60 1.18
N GLY A 601 19.10 -10.91 0.63
CA GLY A 601 17.95 -11.46 -0.08
C GLY A 601 17.28 -10.37 -0.90
N LEU A 602 16.09 -10.65 -1.44
CA LEU A 602 15.28 -9.67 -2.15
C LEU A 602 14.99 -8.49 -1.22
N PRO A 603 15.45 -7.26 -1.54
CA PRO A 603 15.25 -6.14 -0.64
C PRO A 603 13.76 -5.88 -0.38
N PRO A 604 13.35 -5.59 0.86
CA PRO A 604 11.94 -5.32 1.18
C PRO A 604 11.39 -4.04 0.52
N GLN A 605 12.26 -3.19 -0.03
CA GLN A 605 11.87 -1.98 -0.76
C GLN A 605 11.54 -2.25 -2.24
N GLU A 606 11.97 -3.38 -2.80
CA GLU A 606 11.67 -3.72 -4.18
C GLU A 606 10.20 -4.15 -4.30
N VAL A 607 9.48 -3.53 -5.24
CA VAL A 607 8.07 -3.83 -5.49
C VAL A 607 7.96 -5.06 -6.38
N THR A 608 7.24 -6.07 -5.92
CA THR A 608 7.07 -7.33 -6.64
C THR A 608 5.76 -7.40 -7.44
N THR A 609 5.69 -8.32 -8.41
CA THR A 609 4.49 -8.62 -9.20
C THR A 609 3.31 -8.96 -8.29
N ALA A 610 3.53 -9.70 -7.20
CA ALA A 610 2.47 -10.00 -6.24
C ALA A 610 1.94 -8.74 -5.53
N GLU A 611 2.79 -7.76 -5.21
CA GLU A 611 2.35 -6.49 -4.62
C GLU A 611 1.63 -5.59 -5.64
N VAL A 612 2.08 -5.58 -6.89
CA VAL A 612 1.40 -4.89 -7.99
C VAL A 612 0.00 -5.46 -8.20
N LEU A 613 -0.13 -6.79 -8.24
CA LEU A 613 -1.41 -7.46 -8.42
C LEU A 613 -2.30 -7.37 -7.18
N SER A 614 -1.72 -7.26 -5.97
CA SER A 614 -2.47 -6.92 -4.76
C SER A 614 -3.22 -5.59 -4.93
N ASN A 615 -2.56 -4.57 -5.50
CA ASN A 615 -3.17 -3.28 -5.77
C ASN A 615 -4.17 -3.33 -6.94
N ALA A 616 -4.00 -4.28 -7.86
CA ALA A 616 -4.88 -4.51 -9.00
C ALA A 616 -6.10 -5.39 -8.69
N GLY A 617 -6.34 -5.73 -7.41
CA GLY A 617 -7.51 -6.49 -7.00
C GLY A 617 -7.41 -8.00 -7.18
N TYR A 618 -6.20 -8.58 -7.07
CA TYR A 618 -6.00 -10.03 -7.02
C TYR A 618 -5.88 -10.46 -5.56
N PRO A 619 -6.95 -10.82 -4.84
CA PRO A 619 -6.88 -11.14 -3.41
C PRO A 619 -6.17 -12.47 -3.13
N HIS A 620 -6.03 -13.34 -4.13
CA HIS A 620 -5.44 -14.67 -4.01
C HIS A 620 -4.07 -14.69 -4.68
N ARG A 621 -2.99 -14.68 -3.87
CA ARG A 621 -1.61 -14.57 -4.37
C ARG A 621 -0.72 -15.61 -3.71
N ALA A 622 -0.44 -16.69 -4.43
CA ALA A 622 0.27 -17.84 -3.88
C ALA A 622 1.65 -18.04 -4.49
N MET A 623 2.55 -18.62 -3.71
CA MET A 623 3.80 -19.16 -4.21
C MET A 623 3.98 -20.60 -3.75
N PHE A 624 4.30 -21.47 -4.71
CA PHE A 624 4.54 -22.89 -4.50
C PHE A 624 5.98 -23.24 -4.90
N GLY A 625 6.71 -23.96 -4.05
CA GLY A 625 8.05 -24.47 -4.32
C GLY A 625 9.20 -23.54 -3.94
N LYS A 626 10.21 -23.41 -4.81
CA LYS A 626 11.52 -22.80 -4.54
C LYS A 626 11.45 -21.27 -4.51
N TRP A 627 11.77 -20.68 -3.36
CA TRP A 627 11.93 -19.22 -3.22
C TRP A 627 13.31 -18.72 -3.65
N HIS A 628 14.36 -19.08 -2.91
CA HIS A 628 15.76 -18.75 -3.19
C HIS A 628 16.13 -17.26 -3.25
N LEU A 629 15.38 -16.41 -2.56
CA LEU A 629 15.61 -14.96 -2.49
C LEU A 629 15.89 -14.46 -1.07
N GLY A 630 16.53 -15.30 -0.26
CA GLY A 630 16.99 -14.94 1.09
C GLY A 630 16.32 -15.77 2.18
N LEU A 631 17.13 -16.15 3.16
CA LEU A 631 16.75 -16.98 4.32
C LEU A 631 17.40 -16.50 5.61
N ALA A 632 18.13 -15.39 5.57
CA ALA A 632 18.83 -14.85 6.74
C ALA A 632 17.89 -14.14 7.72
N SER A 633 16.69 -13.79 7.28
CA SER A 633 15.71 -12.99 8.02
C SER A 633 14.31 -13.20 7.46
N ASP A 634 13.28 -13.04 8.29
CA ASP A 634 11.88 -13.00 7.82
C ASP A 634 11.59 -11.80 6.91
N LEU A 635 12.48 -10.81 6.82
CA LEU A 635 12.41 -9.70 5.86
C LEU A 635 12.32 -10.17 4.41
N PHE A 636 13.02 -11.25 4.09
CA PHE A 636 13.12 -11.78 2.72
C PHE A 636 12.04 -12.82 2.40
N HIS A 637 11.14 -13.10 3.33
CA HIS A 637 10.19 -14.20 3.20
C HIS A 637 9.15 -13.91 2.09
N PRO A 638 8.68 -14.91 1.32
CA PRO A 638 7.68 -14.70 0.25
C PRO A 638 6.45 -13.91 0.73
N LEU A 639 5.95 -14.21 1.94
CA LEU A 639 4.80 -13.52 2.55
C LEU A 639 5.07 -12.07 2.98
N LYS A 640 6.32 -11.58 2.89
CA LYS A 640 6.66 -10.15 2.99
C LYS A 640 6.71 -9.45 1.64
N HIS A 641 6.65 -10.19 0.54
CA HIS A 641 6.75 -9.70 -0.83
C HIS A 641 5.44 -9.95 -1.59
N GLY A 642 4.32 -9.53 -1.01
CA GLY A 642 3.00 -9.52 -1.67
C GLY A 642 2.21 -10.82 -1.68
N PHE A 643 2.85 -11.99 -1.56
CA PHE A 643 2.15 -13.27 -1.46
C PHE A 643 1.40 -13.40 -0.12
N ASN A 644 0.24 -14.04 -0.14
CA ASN A 644 -0.53 -14.37 1.07
C ASN A 644 -0.69 -15.88 1.29
N HIS A 645 -0.17 -16.70 0.38
CA HIS A 645 -0.04 -18.14 0.55
C HIS A 645 1.36 -18.58 0.11
N PHE A 646 2.00 -19.44 0.90
CA PHE A 646 3.29 -20.05 0.58
C PHE A 646 3.29 -21.52 0.96
N TYR A 647 3.77 -22.37 0.05
CA TYR A 647 4.03 -23.77 0.31
C TYR A 647 5.26 -24.23 -0.46
N GLY A 648 6.36 -24.54 0.21
CA GLY A 648 7.61 -24.89 -0.46
C GLY A 648 8.83 -24.67 0.41
N HIS A 649 9.95 -24.25 -0.18
CA HIS A 649 11.24 -24.19 0.49
C HIS A 649 12.03 -22.91 0.19
N TYR A 650 12.90 -22.49 1.11
CA TYR A 650 13.64 -21.24 0.98
C TYR A 650 14.98 -21.39 0.26
N ASN A 651 15.68 -22.51 0.46
CA ASN A 651 17.02 -22.72 -0.08
C ASN A 651 17.01 -22.90 -1.61
N GLY A 652 18.19 -22.78 -2.20
CA GLY A 652 18.40 -23.01 -3.63
C GLY A 652 18.23 -24.46 -4.08
N ALA A 653 18.28 -25.42 -3.17
CA ALA A 653 18.05 -26.83 -3.45
C ALA A 653 17.79 -27.61 -2.17
N ILE A 654 16.99 -28.66 -2.27
CA ILE A 654 16.61 -29.60 -1.22
C ILE A 654 16.66 -31.02 -1.76
N ASP A 655 16.74 -32.03 -0.89
CA ASP A 655 16.54 -33.43 -1.30
C ASP A 655 15.04 -33.66 -1.60
N TYR A 656 14.72 -34.28 -2.73
CA TYR A 656 13.34 -34.36 -3.25
C TYR A 656 12.39 -35.20 -2.41
N PHE A 657 12.91 -36.11 -1.59
CA PHE A 657 12.10 -37.03 -0.78
C PHE A 657 12.07 -36.64 0.69
N SER A 658 13.23 -36.23 1.22
CA SER A 658 13.33 -35.83 2.63
C SER A 658 13.06 -34.35 2.85
N HIS A 659 13.05 -33.55 1.79
CA HIS A 659 12.97 -32.08 1.80
C HIS A 659 14.07 -31.40 2.62
N LYS A 660 15.21 -32.09 2.83
CA LYS A 660 16.29 -31.59 3.69
C LYS A 660 17.36 -30.84 2.92
N ARG A 661 17.99 -29.87 3.59
CA ARG A 661 19.26 -29.22 3.21
C ARG A 661 20.15 -29.08 4.46
N HIS A 662 21.46 -29.28 4.35
CA HIS A 662 22.35 -29.42 5.52
C HIS A 662 21.88 -30.44 6.59
N GLY A 663 21.15 -31.48 6.18
CA GLY A 663 20.60 -32.49 7.09
C GLY A 663 19.34 -32.06 7.88
N GLN A 664 18.82 -30.86 7.62
CA GLN A 664 17.68 -30.25 8.33
C GLN A 664 16.53 -29.96 7.35
N LEU A 665 15.28 -29.98 7.81
CA LEU A 665 14.06 -29.96 6.99
C LEU A 665 13.73 -28.58 6.42
N ASP A 666 13.89 -28.36 5.12
CA ASP A 666 13.51 -27.12 4.43
C ASP A 666 12.20 -27.30 3.65
N TRP A 667 11.09 -27.37 4.38
CA TRP A 667 9.76 -27.46 3.78
C TRP A 667 8.75 -26.77 4.67
N HIS A 668 7.92 -25.90 4.10
CA HIS A 668 7.12 -24.96 4.86
C HIS A 668 5.72 -24.79 4.30
N ARG A 669 4.78 -24.51 5.20
CA ARG A 669 3.47 -23.97 4.90
C ARG A 669 3.32 -22.63 5.63
N GLY A 670 3.23 -21.55 4.87
CA GLY A 670 3.33 -20.21 5.44
C GLY A 670 4.70 -20.00 6.10
N TYR A 671 4.72 -19.71 7.40
CA TYR A 671 5.96 -19.54 8.17
C TYR A 671 6.40 -20.82 8.90
N ASP A 672 5.55 -21.85 8.93
CA ASP A 672 5.74 -23.03 9.75
C ASP A 672 6.36 -24.16 8.94
N ALA A 673 7.26 -24.91 9.56
CA ALA A 673 7.78 -26.14 8.98
C ALA A 673 6.65 -27.14 8.71
N SER A 674 6.75 -27.87 7.60
CA SER A 674 5.80 -28.89 7.18
C SER A 674 6.54 -30.21 6.99
N GLU A 675 6.04 -31.26 7.64
CA GLU A 675 6.54 -32.62 7.50
C GLU A 675 5.76 -33.41 6.44
N ASP A 676 5.12 -32.72 5.48
CA ASP A 676 4.39 -33.38 4.40
C ASP A 676 5.35 -34.32 3.64
N GLU A 677 4.98 -35.61 3.60
CA GLU A 677 5.78 -36.64 2.95
C GLU A 677 5.46 -36.73 1.46
N GLY A 678 6.48 -37.05 0.66
CA GLY A 678 6.31 -37.30 -0.76
C GLY A 678 7.50 -36.84 -1.59
N TYR A 679 7.32 -36.89 -2.90
CA TYR A 679 8.27 -36.31 -3.85
C TYR A 679 7.93 -34.82 -4.04
N SER A 680 8.88 -33.91 -3.83
CA SER A 680 8.63 -32.46 -3.78
C SER A 680 7.88 -31.92 -5.01
N THR A 681 8.17 -32.43 -6.21
CA THR A 681 7.48 -32.04 -7.45
C THR A 681 5.99 -32.38 -7.41
N ASP A 682 5.62 -33.54 -6.87
CA ASP A 682 4.23 -33.98 -6.74
C ASP A 682 3.48 -33.17 -5.68
N LEU A 683 4.18 -32.81 -4.60
CA LEU A 683 3.64 -31.95 -3.55
C LEU A 683 3.32 -30.55 -4.10
N ILE A 684 4.24 -29.96 -4.85
CA ILE A 684 4.06 -28.65 -5.49
C ILE A 684 2.88 -28.69 -6.49
N GLY A 685 2.86 -29.65 -7.41
CA GLY A 685 1.80 -29.77 -8.41
C GLY A 685 0.43 -29.99 -7.79
N ARG A 686 0.34 -30.85 -6.77
CA ARG A 686 -0.91 -31.11 -6.06
C ARG A 686 -1.45 -29.89 -5.33
N GLU A 687 -0.61 -29.16 -4.59
CA GLU A 687 -1.05 -27.96 -3.87
C GLU A 687 -1.41 -26.83 -4.83
N ALA A 688 -0.68 -26.68 -5.94
CA ALA A 688 -1.00 -25.75 -7.01
C ALA A 688 -2.38 -26.03 -7.63
N SER A 689 -2.65 -27.28 -8.05
CA SER A 689 -3.98 -27.65 -8.57
C SER A 689 -5.08 -27.49 -7.51
N LYS A 690 -4.80 -27.81 -6.25
CA LYS A 690 -5.75 -27.58 -5.16
C LYS A 690 -6.09 -26.09 -5.03
N TYR A 691 -5.08 -25.23 -5.08
CA TYR A 691 -5.29 -23.79 -5.01
C TYR A 691 -6.16 -23.27 -6.16
N ILE A 692 -5.96 -23.78 -7.38
CA ILE A 692 -6.82 -23.43 -8.53
C ILE A 692 -8.27 -23.84 -8.25
N ARG A 693 -8.53 -25.07 -7.82
CA ARG A 693 -9.89 -25.52 -7.48
C ARG A 693 -10.58 -24.64 -6.45
N ASP A 694 -9.85 -24.29 -5.40
CA ASP A 694 -10.41 -23.55 -4.27
C ASP A 694 -10.77 -22.10 -4.62
N HIS A 695 -10.17 -21.54 -5.68
CA HIS A 695 -10.30 -20.11 -6.03
C HIS A 695 -10.92 -19.86 -7.41
N ALA A 696 -11.12 -20.88 -8.25
CA ALA A 696 -11.59 -20.71 -9.62
C ALA A 696 -13.00 -20.09 -9.74
N ALA A 697 -13.85 -20.23 -8.72
CA ALA A 697 -15.22 -19.69 -8.71
C ALA A 697 -15.31 -18.24 -8.20
N GLY A 698 -14.19 -17.59 -7.88
CA GLY A 698 -14.14 -16.30 -7.18
C GLY A 698 -13.36 -15.21 -7.91
N ASP A 699 -12.72 -14.36 -7.12
CA ASP A 699 -11.85 -13.28 -7.60
C ASP A 699 -10.60 -13.82 -8.31
N PRO A 700 -9.97 -13.03 -9.21
CA PRO A 700 -8.79 -13.47 -9.94
C PRO A 700 -7.63 -13.81 -9.00
N PHE A 701 -6.89 -14.87 -9.32
CA PHE A 701 -5.72 -15.29 -8.57
C PHE A 701 -4.43 -15.14 -9.36
N TYR A 702 -3.34 -14.91 -8.63
CA TYR A 702 -1.97 -14.99 -9.12
C TYR A 702 -1.25 -16.10 -8.37
N MET A 703 -0.59 -16.99 -9.09
CA MET A 703 0.25 -18.00 -8.44
C MET A 703 1.56 -18.18 -9.18
N VAL A 704 2.64 -18.24 -8.41
CA VAL A 704 3.95 -18.69 -8.89
C VAL A 704 4.13 -20.15 -8.51
N VAL A 705 4.34 -21.03 -9.48
CA VAL A 705 4.67 -22.44 -9.30
C VAL A 705 6.12 -22.64 -9.67
N ALA A 706 7.01 -22.46 -8.70
CA ALA A 706 8.44 -22.55 -8.87
C ALA A 706 8.93 -23.95 -8.50
N PHE A 707 8.91 -24.88 -9.45
CA PHE A 707 9.48 -26.20 -9.23
C PHE A 707 10.98 -26.10 -8.91
N ASN A 708 11.46 -26.97 -8.03
CA ASN A 708 12.89 -27.24 -7.91
C ASN A 708 13.37 -28.27 -8.94
N ALA A 709 12.46 -28.90 -9.68
CA ALA A 709 12.80 -29.79 -10.79
C ALA A 709 13.22 -29.01 -12.05
N PRO A 710 14.17 -29.53 -12.84
CA PRO A 710 14.99 -30.74 -12.61
C PRO A 710 16.34 -30.52 -11.86
N HIS A 711 16.51 -29.45 -11.09
CA HIS A 711 17.76 -29.12 -10.38
C HIS A 711 18.27 -30.27 -9.48
N SER A 712 19.58 -30.31 -9.26
CA SER A 712 20.23 -31.25 -8.35
C SER A 712 19.70 -31.15 -6.90
N PRO A 713 19.74 -32.23 -6.10
CA PRO A 713 20.28 -33.55 -6.41
C PRO A 713 19.40 -34.31 -7.40
N ILE A 714 20.03 -35.11 -8.25
CA ILE A 714 19.33 -35.81 -9.34
C ILE A 714 18.64 -37.06 -8.78
N GLN A 715 17.34 -36.93 -8.54
CA GLN A 715 16.50 -37.90 -7.84
C GLN A 715 15.12 -37.98 -8.49
N ALA A 716 14.66 -39.18 -8.86
CA ALA A 716 13.37 -39.39 -9.48
C ALA A 716 12.57 -40.50 -8.80
N LYS A 717 11.24 -40.46 -8.99
CA LYS A 717 10.33 -41.53 -8.56
C LYS A 717 10.63 -42.83 -9.33
N ARG A 718 10.67 -43.95 -8.62
CA ARG A 718 10.82 -45.31 -9.18
C ARG A 718 9.95 -45.55 -10.42
N LYS A 719 8.64 -45.27 -10.28
CA LYS A 719 7.64 -45.46 -11.34
C LYS A 719 7.98 -44.73 -12.64
N VAL A 720 8.63 -43.57 -12.58
CA VAL A 720 8.98 -42.80 -13.78
C VAL A 720 10.33 -43.26 -14.34
N LEU A 721 11.27 -43.66 -13.48
CA LEU A 721 12.52 -44.33 -13.92
C LEU A 721 12.25 -45.61 -14.72
N ASP A 722 11.23 -46.38 -14.34
CA ASP A 722 10.79 -47.58 -15.09
C ASP A 722 10.45 -47.24 -16.57
N GLN A 723 9.89 -46.05 -16.82
CA GLN A 723 9.53 -45.61 -18.18
C GLN A 723 10.74 -45.29 -19.06
N TYR A 724 11.91 -45.18 -18.45
CA TYR A 724 13.20 -44.95 -19.09
C TYR A 724 14.13 -46.17 -18.96
N GLY A 725 13.56 -47.36 -18.69
CA GLY A 725 14.28 -48.63 -18.75
C GLY A 725 15.27 -48.83 -17.59
N PHE A 726 14.94 -48.38 -16.38
CA PHE A 726 15.79 -48.67 -15.23
C PHE A 726 15.86 -50.17 -14.93
N ASP A 727 17.08 -50.63 -14.69
CA ASP A 727 17.41 -51.97 -14.22
C ASP A 727 17.68 -51.98 -12.70
N PRO A 728 16.83 -52.64 -11.88
CA PRO A 728 17.04 -52.76 -10.44
C PRO A 728 18.21 -53.64 -10.02
N GLN A 729 18.78 -54.42 -10.93
CA GLN A 729 19.98 -55.22 -10.69
C GLN A 729 21.26 -54.50 -11.14
N GLY A 730 21.12 -53.43 -11.94
CA GLY A 730 22.23 -52.64 -12.45
C GLY A 730 22.81 -51.66 -11.43
N ASP A 731 24.05 -51.23 -11.66
CA ASP A 731 24.67 -50.19 -10.85
C ASP A 731 23.91 -48.86 -10.95
N LEU A 732 23.83 -48.14 -9.82
CA LEU A 732 23.25 -46.80 -9.77
C LEU A 732 24.27 -45.77 -10.23
N ALA A 733 23.78 -44.73 -10.91
CA ALA A 733 24.56 -43.56 -11.26
C ALA A 733 25.24 -42.93 -10.02
N PRO A 734 26.43 -42.34 -10.19
CA PRO A 734 27.09 -41.64 -9.09
C PRO A 734 26.21 -40.51 -8.56
N ASN A 735 26.23 -40.29 -7.24
CA ASN A 735 25.62 -39.10 -6.66
C ASN A 735 26.44 -37.87 -7.09
N THR A 736 25.85 -37.03 -7.93
CA THR A 736 26.44 -35.79 -8.47
C THR A 736 26.78 -34.78 -7.37
N ASP A 737 26.08 -34.86 -6.24
CA ASP A 737 26.19 -33.95 -5.11
C ASP A 737 26.98 -34.59 -3.94
N ARG A 738 27.75 -35.67 -4.17
CA ARG A 738 28.56 -36.33 -3.11
C ARG A 738 29.48 -35.35 -2.38
N ARG A 739 30.10 -34.40 -3.10
CA ARG A 739 30.99 -33.39 -2.51
C ARG A 739 30.21 -32.44 -1.60
N LEU A 740 29.01 -32.04 -2.04
CA LEU A 740 28.10 -31.21 -1.27
C LEU A 740 27.63 -31.92 -0.01
N ALA A 741 27.13 -33.15 -0.15
CA ALA A 741 26.72 -34.01 0.96
C ALA A 741 27.83 -34.19 2.01
N LYS A 742 29.08 -34.40 1.57
CA LYS A 742 30.24 -34.48 2.47
C LYS A 742 30.52 -33.15 3.17
N ARG A 743 30.52 -32.03 2.43
CA ARG A 743 30.77 -30.68 2.97
C ARG A 743 29.72 -30.29 4.01
N GLU A 744 28.47 -30.65 3.77
CA GLU A 744 27.33 -30.31 4.62
C GLU A 744 27.05 -31.34 5.72
N LYS A 745 27.90 -32.37 5.88
CA LYS A 745 27.72 -33.48 6.84
C LYS A 745 26.35 -34.18 6.71
N ALA A 746 25.82 -34.24 5.49
CA ALA A 746 24.52 -34.83 5.16
C ALA A 746 24.71 -36.10 4.30
N PRO A 747 25.14 -37.24 4.89
CA PRO A 747 25.59 -38.41 4.13
C PRO A 747 24.52 -39.07 3.26
N ASN A 748 23.23 -38.76 3.47
CA ASN A 748 22.11 -39.33 2.71
C ASN A 748 21.56 -38.40 1.62
N TYR A 749 22.02 -37.13 1.56
CA TYR A 749 21.56 -36.16 0.58
C TYR A 749 21.82 -36.62 -0.86
N GLY A 750 20.76 -36.69 -1.68
CA GLY A 750 20.87 -37.07 -3.08
C GLY A 750 21.11 -38.56 -3.34
N LYS A 751 20.94 -39.43 -2.33
CA LYS A 751 21.13 -40.88 -2.51
C LYS A 751 19.91 -41.61 -3.05
N ALA A 752 18.71 -41.19 -2.63
CA ALA A 752 17.44 -41.81 -3.01
C ALA A 752 17.05 -41.47 -4.45
N GLY A 753 16.30 -42.35 -5.11
CA GLY A 753 15.73 -42.10 -6.44
C GLY A 753 16.74 -41.98 -7.58
N ARG A 754 17.98 -42.45 -7.42
CA ARG A 754 18.97 -42.46 -8.50
C ARG A 754 18.64 -43.56 -9.50
N GLY A 755 18.73 -43.23 -10.79
CA GLY A 755 18.69 -44.16 -11.92
C GLY A 755 20.01 -44.86 -12.16
N ASN A 756 20.10 -45.70 -13.20
CA ASN A 756 21.36 -46.31 -13.64
C ASN A 756 22.28 -45.29 -14.33
N THR A 757 21.72 -44.23 -14.94
CA THR A 757 22.50 -43.09 -15.48
C THR A 757 21.95 -41.75 -14.97
N VAL A 758 22.79 -40.71 -14.98
CA VAL A 758 22.38 -39.35 -14.58
C VAL A 758 21.29 -38.82 -15.52
N ARG A 759 21.47 -38.95 -16.85
CA ARG A 759 20.48 -38.52 -17.85
C ARG A 759 19.15 -39.26 -17.72
N GLN A 760 19.16 -40.57 -17.43
CA GLN A 760 17.93 -41.33 -17.18
C GLN A 760 17.15 -40.76 -15.98
N THR A 761 17.87 -40.42 -14.91
CA THR A 761 17.25 -39.84 -13.72
C THR A 761 16.72 -38.44 -14.00
N PHE A 762 17.51 -37.61 -14.67
CA PHE A 762 17.10 -36.27 -15.10
C PHE A 762 15.87 -36.30 -16.01
N ALA A 763 15.83 -37.17 -17.01
CA ALA A 763 14.68 -37.36 -17.89
C ALA A 763 13.42 -37.76 -17.09
N ALA A 764 13.56 -38.64 -16.11
CA ALA A 764 12.46 -39.01 -15.22
C ALA A 764 12.00 -37.85 -14.31
N MET A 765 12.90 -36.95 -13.89
CA MET A 765 12.55 -35.73 -13.15
C MET A 765 11.75 -34.76 -14.02
N VAL A 766 12.21 -34.51 -15.25
CA VAL A 766 11.52 -33.64 -16.21
C VAL A 766 10.15 -34.21 -16.56
N THR A 767 10.03 -35.51 -16.83
CA THR A 767 8.71 -36.15 -17.04
C THR A 767 7.81 -36.04 -15.80
N SER A 768 8.36 -36.18 -14.59
CA SER A 768 7.57 -35.98 -13.36
C SER A 768 7.08 -34.53 -13.23
N MET A 769 7.89 -33.55 -13.62
CA MET A 769 7.48 -32.14 -13.65
C MET A 769 6.38 -31.92 -14.70
N ASP A 770 6.53 -32.50 -15.90
CA ASP A 770 5.52 -32.45 -16.96
C ASP A 770 4.18 -33.07 -16.52
N GLU A 771 4.20 -34.22 -15.84
CA GLU A 771 2.99 -34.84 -15.24
C GLU A 771 2.28 -33.89 -14.26
N ASN A 772 3.02 -33.09 -13.51
CA ASN A 772 2.45 -32.12 -12.56
C ASN A 772 1.98 -30.83 -13.25
N ILE A 773 2.66 -30.40 -14.31
CA ILE A 773 2.18 -29.31 -15.17
C ILE A 773 0.88 -29.71 -15.87
N ARG A 774 0.80 -30.95 -16.38
CA ARG A 774 -0.45 -31.55 -16.88
C ARG A 774 -1.57 -31.43 -15.86
N GLN A 775 -1.30 -31.82 -14.60
CA GLN A 775 -2.29 -31.74 -13.53
C GLN A 775 -2.78 -30.31 -13.28
N ILE A 776 -1.91 -29.31 -13.37
CA ILE A 776 -2.26 -27.89 -13.23
C ILE A 776 -3.11 -27.44 -14.42
N LEU A 777 -2.69 -27.72 -15.65
CA LEU A 777 -3.40 -27.35 -16.87
C LEU A 777 -4.79 -28.01 -16.95
N ASP A 778 -4.86 -29.31 -16.67
CA ASP A 778 -6.12 -30.06 -16.63
C ASP A 778 -7.06 -29.48 -15.56
N GLU A 779 -6.53 -28.94 -14.46
CA GLU A 779 -7.36 -28.30 -13.44
C GLU A 779 -7.93 -26.97 -13.92
N ILE A 780 -7.13 -26.14 -14.59
CA ILE A 780 -7.60 -24.91 -15.25
C ILE A 780 -8.76 -25.22 -16.22
N ASP A 781 -8.59 -26.28 -17.02
CA ASP A 781 -9.60 -26.71 -17.98
C ASP A 781 -10.86 -27.28 -17.27
N LYS A 782 -10.69 -28.12 -16.25
CA LYS A 782 -11.80 -28.67 -15.44
C LYS A 782 -12.65 -27.60 -14.76
N GLN A 783 -12.01 -26.53 -14.28
CA GLN A 783 -12.70 -25.42 -13.65
C GLN A 783 -13.36 -24.47 -14.67
N GLY A 784 -13.16 -24.66 -15.97
CA GLY A 784 -13.77 -23.84 -17.01
C GLY A 784 -13.22 -22.41 -17.10
N ILE A 785 -12.02 -22.17 -16.58
CA ILE A 785 -11.40 -20.82 -16.52
C ILE A 785 -10.27 -20.63 -17.56
N ALA A 786 -10.05 -21.62 -18.44
CA ALA A 786 -8.94 -21.65 -19.38
C ALA A 786 -8.85 -20.43 -20.31
N GLU A 787 -9.99 -19.97 -20.84
CA GLU A 787 -10.02 -18.84 -21.78
C GLU A 787 -9.42 -17.57 -21.18
N ASN A 788 -9.73 -17.29 -19.91
CA ASN A 788 -9.28 -16.10 -19.19
C ASN A 788 -8.24 -16.43 -18.10
N THR A 789 -7.35 -17.39 -18.38
CA THR A 789 -6.19 -17.68 -17.54
C THR A 789 -4.91 -17.53 -18.35
N ILE A 790 -4.01 -16.67 -17.89
CA ILE A 790 -2.66 -16.53 -18.41
C ILE A 790 -1.79 -17.61 -17.80
N VAL A 791 -1.17 -18.44 -18.64
CA VAL A 791 -0.13 -19.37 -18.20
C VAL A 791 1.21 -18.90 -18.76
N VAL A 792 2.13 -18.55 -17.87
CA VAL A 792 3.52 -18.24 -18.21
C VAL A 792 4.37 -19.43 -17.80
N PHE A 793 5.16 -20.00 -18.72
CA PHE A 793 6.14 -21.02 -18.39
C PHE A 793 7.52 -20.57 -18.83
N HIS A 794 8.54 -20.74 -17.98
CA HIS A 794 9.94 -20.65 -18.39
C HIS A 794 10.91 -21.40 -17.45
N SER A 795 12.14 -21.65 -17.88
CA SER A 795 13.24 -22.02 -16.97
C SER A 795 13.88 -20.78 -16.32
N ASP A 796 14.48 -20.91 -15.13
CA ASP A 796 15.18 -19.79 -14.48
C ASP A 796 16.62 -19.57 -14.99
N ASN A 797 17.22 -20.59 -15.59
CA ASN A 797 18.49 -20.58 -16.30
C ASN A 797 18.62 -21.83 -17.19
N GLY A 798 19.69 -21.89 -17.98
CA GLY A 798 20.01 -23.07 -18.78
C GLY A 798 20.31 -24.32 -17.95
N GLY A 799 20.31 -25.48 -18.62
CA GLY A 799 20.60 -26.78 -18.02
C GLY A 799 22.08 -26.99 -17.72
N THR A 800 22.38 -28.01 -16.92
CA THR A 800 23.75 -28.41 -16.58
C THR A 800 24.03 -29.86 -17.01
N PRO A 801 24.95 -30.10 -17.97
CA PRO A 801 25.28 -31.45 -18.45
C PRO A 801 25.79 -32.41 -17.37
N THR A 802 26.52 -31.92 -16.36
CA THR A 802 26.96 -32.75 -15.24
C THR A 802 25.82 -33.28 -14.37
N HIS A 803 24.65 -32.67 -14.49
CA HIS A 803 23.40 -33.05 -13.84
C HIS A 803 22.39 -33.64 -14.83
N GLY A 804 22.78 -33.82 -16.09
CA GLY A 804 21.96 -34.47 -17.11
C GLY A 804 21.14 -33.53 -17.97
N GLY A 805 21.19 -32.21 -17.79
CA GLY A 805 20.51 -31.24 -18.67
C GLY A 805 21.22 -31.03 -20.01
N ASP A 806 20.47 -30.69 -21.05
CA ASP A 806 20.98 -30.50 -22.42
C ASP A 806 20.52 -29.15 -22.99
N ASN A 807 21.47 -28.32 -23.42
CA ASN A 807 21.20 -27.01 -24.02
C ASN A 807 21.39 -27.00 -25.53
N SER A 808 21.71 -28.13 -26.17
CA SER A 808 22.02 -28.18 -27.58
C SER A 808 20.87 -27.61 -28.45
N PRO A 809 21.18 -26.95 -29.58
CA PRO A 809 22.51 -26.65 -30.09
C PRO A 809 23.15 -25.40 -29.47
N LEU A 810 22.54 -24.79 -28.44
CA LEU A 810 23.05 -23.57 -27.83
C LEU A 810 24.38 -23.82 -27.09
N ARG A 811 25.29 -22.84 -27.17
CA ARG A 811 26.60 -22.92 -26.52
C ARG A 811 26.52 -22.59 -25.04
N GLY A 812 27.31 -23.29 -24.24
CA GLY A 812 27.41 -23.05 -22.79
C GLY A 812 26.24 -23.59 -21.99
N ASN A 813 26.28 -23.37 -20.69
CA ASN A 813 25.40 -24.00 -19.71
C ASN A 813 25.06 -23.01 -18.58
N LYS A 814 24.33 -23.47 -17.56
CA LYS A 814 24.23 -22.76 -16.28
C LYS A 814 25.61 -22.22 -15.85
N PHE A 815 25.63 -21.01 -15.30
CA PHE A 815 26.81 -20.19 -14.98
C PHE A 815 27.49 -19.46 -16.16
N ASP A 816 27.18 -19.81 -17.41
CA ASP A 816 27.73 -19.13 -18.58
C ASP A 816 26.78 -18.05 -19.13
N THR A 817 27.31 -16.95 -19.66
CA THR A 817 26.52 -15.96 -20.41
C THR A 817 26.38 -16.29 -21.91
N TRP A 818 26.88 -17.44 -22.35
CA TRP A 818 26.57 -18.05 -23.65
C TRP A 818 25.08 -18.42 -23.74
N GLU A 819 24.52 -18.59 -24.95
CA GLU A 819 23.08 -18.80 -25.17
C GLU A 819 22.52 -19.93 -24.30
N GLY A 820 23.22 -21.05 -24.19
CA GLY A 820 22.78 -22.21 -23.41
C GLY A 820 22.73 -21.99 -21.91
N GLY A 821 23.25 -20.87 -21.38
CA GLY A 821 23.08 -20.48 -19.98
C GLY A 821 21.97 -19.47 -19.72
N VAL A 822 21.63 -18.64 -20.71
CA VAL A 822 20.77 -17.45 -20.54
C VAL A 822 19.55 -17.41 -21.47
N ARG A 823 19.53 -18.15 -22.57
CA ARG A 823 18.35 -18.32 -23.43
C ARG A 823 17.64 -19.60 -23.04
N VAL A 824 16.41 -19.46 -22.55
CA VAL A 824 15.69 -20.57 -21.92
C VAL A 824 14.37 -20.85 -22.61
N VAL A 825 13.89 -22.08 -22.44
CA VAL A 825 12.53 -22.46 -22.82
C VAL A 825 11.55 -21.49 -22.14
N ALA A 826 10.68 -20.85 -22.93
CA ALA A 826 9.68 -19.92 -22.43
C ALA A 826 8.46 -19.81 -23.35
N MET A 827 7.27 -19.62 -22.76
CA MET A 827 6.02 -19.48 -23.50
C MET A 827 4.93 -18.79 -22.67
N ILE A 828 3.98 -18.14 -23.36
CA ILE A 828 2.82 -17.50 -22.74
C ILE A 828 1.54 -17.95 -23.45
N ARG A 829 0.62 -18.56 -22.71
CA ARG A 829 -0.74 -18.92 -23.14
C ARG A 829 -1.74 -17.92 -22.57
N TRP A 830 -2.62 -17.38 -23.41
CA TRP A 830 -3.82 -16.68 -22.97
C TRP A 830 -4.88 -16.74 -24.09
N PRO A 831 -5.73 -17.78 -24.14
CA PRO A 831 -6.55 -18.06 -25.32
C PRO A 831 -7.48 -16.91 -25.72
N GLN A 832 -7.96 -16.13 -24.74
CA GLN A 832 -8.82 -14.98 -25.00
C GLN A 832 -8.13 -13.83 -25.75
N GLN A 833 -6.80 -13.65 -25.63
CA GLN A 833 -6.12 -12.47 -26.19
C GLN A 833 -4.87 -12.77 -27.04
N LEU A 834 -4.27 -13.95 -26.90
CA LEU A 834 -3.04 -14.32 -27.58
C LEU A 834 -3.28 -15.47 -28.55
N PRO A 835 -2.63 -15.45 -29.73
CA PRO A 835 -2.76 -16.53 -30.69
C PRO A 835 -2.03 -17.80 -30.21
N ALA A 836 -2.61 -18.96 -30.52
CA ALA A 836 -1.98 -20.25 -30.29
C ALA A 836 -0.98 -20.60 -31.40
N GLY A 837 0.05 -21.39 -31.06
CA GLY A 837 0.99 -21.99 -32.00
C GLY A 837 1.95 -21.00 -32.68
N GLN A 838 2.09 -19.80 -32.14
CA GLN A 838 3.00 -18.79 -32.69
C GLN A 838 4.37 -18.80 -32.02
N ARG A 839 5.39 -18.34 -32.74
CA ARG A 839 6.72 -18.08 -32.20
C ARG A 839 7.00 -16.58 -32.20
N PHE A 840 7.37 -16.05 -31.03
CA PHE A 840 7.88 -14.70 -30.88
C PHE A 840 9.40 -14.72 -30.98
N THR A 841 9.93 -14.26 -32.11
CA THR A 841 11.35 -14.33 -32.48
C THR A 841 12.14 -13.05 -32.17
N SER A 842 11.53 -12.08 -31.49
CA SER A 842 12.20 -10.88 -31.01
C SER A 842 12.68 -11.06 -29.57
N VAL A 843 13.64 -10.24 -29.16
CA VAL A 843 14.24 -10.33 -27.82
C VAL A 843 13.20 -9.98 -26.75
N ALA A 844 13.01 -10.91 -25.82
CA ALA A 844 12.23 -10.73 -24.59
C ALA A 844 13.07 -11.16 -23.37
N SER A 845 12.71 -10.71 -22.18
CA SER A 845 13.45 -11.05 -20.97
C SER A 845 12.55 -11.15 -19.75
N TYR A 846 13.02 -11.84 -18.70
CA TYR A 846 12.32 -11.97 -17.42
C TYR A 846 11.85 -10.63 -16.82
N VAL A 847 12.59 -9.54 -17.04
CA VAL A 847 12.19 -8.21 -16.57
C VAL A 847 10.90 -7.70 -17.21
N ASP A 848 10.53 -8.23 -18.38
CA ASP A 848 9.32 -7.87 -19.11
C ASP A 848 8.06 -8.52 -18.54
N LEU A 849 8.19 -9.56 -17.72
CA LEU A 849 7.04 -10.31 -17.21
C LEU A 849 6.16 -9.46 -16.30
N LEU A 850 6.74 -8.72 -15.35
CA LEU A 850 5.97 -7.82 -14.47
C LEU A 850 5.16 -6.78 -15.25
N PRO A 851 5.75 -5.93 -16.12
CA PRO A 851 4.97 -4.93 -16.86
C PRO A 851 3.95 -5.54 -17.82
N THR A 852 4.21 -6.74 -18.36
CA THR A 852 3.24 -7.48 -19.19
C THR A 852 2.05 -7.97 -18.35
N ILE A 853 2.32 -8.56 -17.19
CA ILE A 853 1.30 -9.02 -16.24
C ILE A 853 0.49 -7.86 -15.68
N ALA A 854 1.14 -6.76 -15.30
CA ALA A 854 0.48 -5.55 -14.84
C ALA A 854 -0.52 -5.01 -15.88
N ALA A 855 -0.09 -4.94 -17.14
CA ALA A 855 -0.94 -4.52 -18.24
C ALA A 855 -2.13 -5.49 -18.45
N ALA A 856 -1.89 -6.80 -18.39
CA ALA A 856 -2.94 -7.81 -18.51
C ALA A 856 -3.99 -7.70 -17.39
N ALA A 857 -3.55 -7.32 -16.20
CA ALA A 857 -4.38 -7.08 -15.03
C ALA A 857 -5.08 -5.70 -15.02
N GLY A 858 -4.89 -4.87 -16.06
CA GLY A 858 -5.47 -3.53 -16.14
C GLY A 858 -4.86 -2.52 -15.17
N THR A 859 -3.63 -2.74 -14.72
CA THR A 859 -2.88 -1.82 -13.83
C THR A 859 -1.58 -1.34 -14.49
N THR A 860 -0.90 -0.41 -13.84
CA THR A 860 0.41 0.10 -14.28
C THR A 860 1.55 -0.58 -13.51
N PRO A 861 2.69 -0.88 -14.18
CA PRO A 861 3.88 -1.34 -13.47
C PRO A 861 4.47 -0.23 -12.58
N PRO A 862 5.25 -0.59 -11.55
CA PRO A 862 5.94 0.37 -10.71
C PRO A 862 6.98 1.16 -11.51
N GLN A 863 7.21 2.41 -11.10
CA GLN A 863 8.19 3.28 -11.73
C GLN A 863 9.59 2.64 -11.64
N GLY A 864 10.36 2.70 -12.73
CA GLY A 864 11.74 2.19 -12.76
C GLY A 864 11.88 0.69 -13.05
N CYS A 865 10.83 0.04 -13.57
CA CYS A 865 10.96 -1.27 -14.23
C CYS A 865 11.93 -1.18 -15.41
N ASP A 866 12.77 -2.21 -15.58
CA ASP A 866 13.68 -2.33 -16.72
C ASP A 866 13.03 -3.01 -17.92
N GLY A 867 11.95 -3.76 -17.68
CA GLY A 867 11.18 -4.43 -18.73
C GLY A 867 10.12 -3.56 -19.39
N LYS A 868 9.50 -4.13 -20.44
CA LYS A 868 8.42 -3.54 -21.21
C LYS A 868 7.20 -4.46 -21.26
N ASN A 869 6.02 -3.89 -21.41
CA ASN A 869 4.79 -4.65 -21.68
C ASN A 869 4.88 -5.32 -23.07
N LEU A 870 4.82 -6.65 -23.10
CA LEU A 870 4.92 -7.44 -24.33
C LEU A 870 3.56 -7.68 -25.02
N LEU A 871 2.42 -7.46 -24.36
CA LEU A 871 1.10 -7.80 -24.89
C LEU A 871 0.84 -7.26 -26.32
N PRO A 872 1.20 -6.02 -26.66
CA PRO A 872 0.98 -5.52 -28.03
C PRO A 872 1.76 -6.30 -29.09
N TYR A 873 2.94 -6.82 -28.74
CA TYR A 873 3.79 -7.57 -29.66
C TYR A 873 3.39 -9.04 -29.74
N LEU A 874 3.02 -9.65 -28.61
CA LEU A 874 2.58 -11.04 -28.54
C LEU A 874 1.22 -11.26 -29.23
N SER A 875 0.35 -10.24 -29.23
CA SER A 875 -0.92 -10.26 -29.97
C SER A 875 -0.76 -9.99 -31.48
N GLY A 876 0.43 -9.59 -31.93
CA GLY A 876 0.67 -9.15 -33.30
C GLY A 876 0.10 -7.77 -33.64
N SER A 877 -0.41 -7.02 -32.64
CA SER A 877 -0.96 -5.67 -32.86
C SER A 877 0.11 -4.61 -33.13
N GLN A 878 1.35 -4.87 -32.73
CA GLN A 878 2.50 -3.99 -32.97
C GLN A 878 3.75 -4.79 -33.32
N THR A 879 4.67 -4.14 -34.06
CA THR A 879 6.02 -4.68 -34.27
C THR A 879 6.87 -4.43 -33.03
N PRO A 880 7.58 -5.44 -32.50
CA PRO A 880 8.48 -5.27 -31.38
C PRO A 880 9.63 -4.31 -31.74
N PRO A 881 9.95 -3.34 -30.87
CA PRO A 881 11.04 -2.40 -31.11
C PRO A 881 12.39 -3.04 -30.86
N GLU A 882 13.41 -2.48 -31.49
CA GLU A 882 14.79 -2.84 -31.20
C GLU A 882 15.18 -2.51 -29.76
N ARG A 883 15.80 -3.47 -29.07
CA ARG A 883 16.18 -3.31 -27.66
C ARG A 883 17.36 -4.19 -27.23
N SER A 884 18.13 -3.69 -26.27
CA SER A 884 19.21 -4.42 -25.61
C SER A 884 18.76 -5.01 -24.26
N ILE A 885 19.16 -6.25 -23.98
CA ILE A 885 19.04 -6.93 -22.70
C ILE A 885 20.44 -7.22 -22.16
N ILE A 886 20.70 -6.75 -20.95
CA ILE A 886 21.97 -6.94 -20.27
C ILE A 886 21.94 -8.31 -19.57
N LEU A 887 22.87 -9.19 -19.95
CA LEU A 887 22.96 -10.57 -19.45
C LEU A 887 24.03 -10.72 -18.37
N GLY A 888 24.93 -9.75 -18.26
CA GLY A 888 25.96 -9.62 -17.25
C GLY A 888 26.95 -8.51 -17.58
N ALA A 889 28.04 -8.43 -16.81
CA ALA A 889 29.07 -7.41 -16.98
C ALA A 889 29.73 -7.38 -18.37
N HIS A 890 29.77 -8.54 -19.04
CA HIS A 890 30.48 -8.72 -20.30
C HIS A 890 29.58 -9.26 -21.42
N ALA A 891 28.26 -9.35 -21.20
CA ALA A 891 27.34 -9.94 -22.16
C ALA A 891 26.04 -9.15 -22.31
N VAL A 892 25.67 -8.90 -23.57
CA VAL A 892 24.44 -8.19 -23.95
C VAL A 892 23.89 -8.79 -25.23
N VAL A 893 22.57 -8.93 -25.31
CA VAL A 893 21.86 -9.28 -26.54
C VAL A 893 21.01 -8.11 -26.99
N SER A 894 20.99 -7.81 -28.28
CA SER A 894 20.18 -6.75 -28.86
C SER A 894 19.73 -7.14 -30.25
N ASP A 895 18.43 -7.41 -30.41
CA ASP A 895 17.84 -7.93 -31.64
C ASP A 895 18.67 -9.02 -32.29
N HIS A 896 19.16 -8.87 -33.51
CA HIS A 896 19.89 -9.92 -34.22
C HIS A 896 21.30 -10.18 -33.69
N TRP A 897 21.77 -9.40 -32.72
CA TRP A 897 23.16 -9.40 -32.29
C TRP A 897 23.32 -9.76 -30.83
N LYS A 898 24.44 -10.40 -30.52
CA LYS A 898 24.92 -10.59 -29.16
C LYS A 898 26.38 -10.23 -29.10
N ARG A 899 26.80 -9.63 -27.99
CA ARG A 899 28.20 -9.41 -27.65
C ARG A 899 28.53 -10.18 -26.38
N VAL A 900 29.66 -10.88 -26.40
CA VAL A 900 30.29 -11.50 -25.23
C VAL A 900 31.77 -11.11 -25.24
N ASP A 901 32.23 -10.41 -24.22
CA ASP A 901 33.54 -9.75 -24.19
C ASP A 901 33.74 -8.89 -25.44
N ASP A 902 34.78 -9.15 -26.25
CA ASP A 902 35.04 -8.44 -27.51
C ASP A 902 34.53 -9.19 -28.75
N GLN A 903 33.78 -10.28 -28.56
CA GLN A 903 33.23 -11.10 -29.63
C GLN A 903 31.78 -10.73 -29.92
N TYR A 904 31.43 -10.64 -31.20
CA TYR A 904 30.08 -10.33 -31.67
C TYR A 904 29.54 -11.49 -32.47
N PHE A 905 28.27 -11.83 -32.24
CA PHE A 905 27.58 -12.94 -32.90
C PHE A 905 26.28 -12.42 -33.48
N ARG A 906 25.95 -12.83 -34.70
CA ARG A 906 24.66 -12.57 -35.31
C ARG A 906 23.72 -13.72 -34.98
N ILE A 907 23.12 -13.65 -33.80
CA ILE A 907 22.44 -14.78 -33.14
C ILE A 907 21.13 -15.21 -33.80
N ALA A 908 20.58 -14.36 -34.67
CA ALA A 908 19.45 -14.73 -35.51
C ALA A 908 19.82 -15.77 -36.58
N ASP A 909 21.08 -15.78 -37.00
CA ASP A 909 21.59 -16.68 -38.05
C ASP A 909 22.47 -17.80 -37.43
N ASP A 910 23.24 -17.48 -36.39
CA ASP A 910 24.07 -18.41 -35.63
C ASP A 910 23.69 -18.42 -34.13
N PRO A 911 22.64 -19.17 -33.73
CA PRO A 911 22.28 -19.32 -32.32
C PRO A 911 23.28 -20.17 -31.52
N THR A 912 24.28 -20.77 -32.18
CA THR A 912 25.29 -21.62 -31.52
C THR A 912 26.54 -20.84 -31.09
N GLU A 913 26.63 -19.56 -31.46
CA GLU A 913 27.78 -18.70 -31.14
C GLU A 913 29.12 -19.34 -31.55
N SER A 914 29.11 -19.98 -32.72
CA SER A 914 30.22 -20.76 -33.25
C SER A 914 31.28 -19.89 -33.90
N GLU A 915 30.86 -18.86 -34.66
CA GLU A 915 31.76 -18.00 -35.41
C GLU A 915 31.52 -16.52 -35.07
N PRO A 916 32.48 -15.85 -34.39
CA PRO A 916 32.42 -14.41 -34.18
C PRO A 916 32.49 -13.63 -35.50
N VAL A 917 31.63 -12.63 -35.65
CA VAL A 917 31.64 -11.69 -36.77
C VAL A 917 32.81 -10.73 -36.61
N LYS A 918 33.68 -10.64 -37.62
CA LYS A 918 34.86 -9.76 -37.60
C LYS A 918 34.50 -8.31 -37.94
N ASP A 919 33.70 -8.11 -38.99
CA ASP A 919 33.32 -6.79 -39.49
C ASP A 919 31.91 -6.41 -39.02
N VAL A 920 31.83 -5.96 -37.76
CA VAL A 920 30.55 -5.58 -37.12
C VAL A 920 30.18 -4.16 -37.54
N PRO A 921 28.92 -3.89 -37.94
CA PRO A 921 28.46 -2.53 -38.21
C PRO A 921 28.72 -1.60 -37.02
N ALA A 922 29.21 -0.38 -37.28
CA ALA A 922 29.64 0.55 -36.24
C ALA A 922 28.51 0.96 -35.29
N ASP A 923 27.29 1.07 -35.80
CA ASP A 923 26.07 1.35 -35.03
C ASP A 923 25.72 0.19 -34.07
N VAL A 924 25.88 -1.06 -34.51
CA VAL A 924 25.69 -2.26 -33.69
C VAL A 924 26.75 -2.31 -32.58
N ALA A 925 28.03 -2.15 -32.95
CA ALA A 925 29.14 -2.18 -32.00
C ALA A 925 29.01 -1.07 -30.94
N GLY A 926 28.63 0.14 -31.37
CA GLY A 926 28.36 1.27 -30.49
C GLY A 926 27.22 0.96 -29.50
N ARG A 927 26.04 0.58 -30.01
CA ARG A 927 24.87 0.26 -29.17
C ARG A 927 25.12 -0.83 -28.14
N LEU A 928 25.82 -1.91 -28.52
CA LEU A 928 26.13 -3.01 -27.58
C LEU A 928 27.17 -2.57 -26.55
N SER A 929 28.15 -1.75 -26.94
CA SER A 929 29.11 -1.15 -26.00
C SER A 929 28.43 -0.21 -25.01
N ASP A 930 27.53 0.64 -25.50
CA ASP A 930 26.77 1.57 -24.66
C ASP A 930 25.91 0.82 -23.65
N ALA A 931 25.22 -0.24 -24.09
CA ALA A 931 24.42 -1.10 -23.20
C ALA A 931 25.27 -1.78 -22.12
N LEU A 932 26.48 -2.26 -22.44
CA LEU A 932 27.40 -2.82 -21.45
C LEU A 932 27.97 -1.76 -20.50
N SER A 933 28.30 -0.57 -20.98
CA SER A 933 28.73 0.53 -20.09
C SER A 933 27.63 0.89 -19.09
N GLY A 934 26.37 0.75 -19.51
CA GLY A 934 25.19 0.90 -18.64
C GLY A 934 25.19 -0.06 -17.46
N PHE A 935 25.74 -1.28 -17.60
CA PHE A 935 25.81 -2.26 -16.51
C PHE A 935 26.54 -1.70 -15.28
N GLU A 936 27.69 -1.05 -15.45
CA GLU A 936 28.45 -0.47 -14.34
C GLU A 936 27.66 0.64 -13.64
N THR A 937 26.89 1.42 -14.40
CA THR A 937 26.12 2.56 -13.86
C THR A 937 24.90 2.14 -13.05
N ILE A 938 24.38 0.94 -13.28
CA ILE A 938 23.16 0.43 -12.64
C ILE A 938 23.46 -0.57 -11.53
N GLN A 939 24.72 -0.87 -11.24
CA GLN A 939 25.08 -1.72 -10.11
C GLN A 939 24.76 -1.04 -8.77
N GLY A 940 24.09 -1.78 -7.89
CA GLY A 940 23.84 -1.38 -6.52
C GLY A 940 24.26 -2.45 -5.52
N SER A 941 24.28 -2.06 -4.26
CA SER A 941 24.70 -2.93 -3.15
C SER A 941 23.62 -3.94 -2.76
N ALA A 942 24.05 -5.10 -2.28
CA ALA A 942 23.14 -6.09 -1.71
C ALA A 942 22.49 -5.55 -0.42
N PHE A 943 21.19 -5.77 -0.27
CA PHE A 943 20.51 -5.50 1.01
C PHE A 943 20.83 -6.63 2.00
N GLU A 944 21.62 -6.35 3.02
CA GLU A 944 22.01 -7.33 4.05
C GLU A 944 21.27 -7.15 5.38
N THR A 945 21.03 -8.26 6.07
CA THR A 945 20.58 -8.30 7.48
C THR A 945 21.66 -7.83 8.46
N GLN A 946 21.27 -7.23 9.58
CA GLN A 946 22.10 -7.00 10.78
C GLN A 946 22.17 -8.23 11.69
N LEU A 947 21.34 -9.24 11.48
CA LEU A 947 21.36 -10.47 12.28
C LEU A 947 22.68 -11.20 12.11
N ALA A 948 23.16 -11.82 13.19
CA ALA A 948 24.33 -12.68 13.13
C ALA A 948 24.05 -13.87 12.20
N LYS A 949 25.07 -14.31 11.46
CA LYS A 949 24.99 -15.58 10.72
C LYS A 949 24.91 -16.70 11.77
N PRO A 950 23.89 -17.57 11.75
CA PRO A 950 23.90 -18.71 12.65
C PRO A 950 24.91 -19.74 12.17
N ASP A 951 25.33 -20.59 13.11
CA ASP A 951 26.40 -21.56 12.89
C ASP A 951 26.02 -22.67 11.91
N VAL A 952 24.72 -23.02 11.85
CA VAL A 952 24.16 -24.01 10.92
C VAL A 952 22.87 -23.44 10.35
N TRP A 953 22.86 -23.19 9.04
CA TRP A 953 21.61 -23.08 8.29
C TRP A 953 21.37 -24.37 7.52
N PRO A 954 20.14 -24.88 7.54
CA PRO A 954 19.02 -24.26 8.21
C PRO A 954 18.79 -24.77 9.65
N PRO A 955 18.06 -24.02 10.50
CA PRO A 955 17.95 -24.33 11.92
C PRO A 955 17.08 -25.58 12.16
N VAL A 956 17.34 -26.26 13.27
CA VAL A 956 16.62 -27.48 13.69
C VAL A 956 15.12 -27.21 13.89
N ASP A 957 14.77 -26.18 14.65
CA ASP A 957 13.37 -25.83 15.00
C ASP A 957 12.74 -24.87 13.98
N TRP A 958 12.95 -25.16 12.70
CA TRP A 958 12.92 -24.21 11.60
C TRP A 958 12.06 -22.95 11.77
N LYS A 959 12.74 -21.83 12.07
CA LYS A 959 12.10 -20.51 12.19
C LYS A 959 13.05 -19.43 11.66
N LEU A 960 12.61 -18.69 10.64
CA LEU A 960 13.38 -17.53 10.18
C LEU A 960 13.51 -16.52 11.33
N PRO A 961 14.73 -16.04 11.63
CA PRO A 961 14.91 -15.05 12.66
C PRO A 961 14.22 -13.75 12.22
N SER A 962 13.54 -13.10 13.17
CA SER A 962 12.93 -11.80 12.90
C SER A 962 14.00 -10.72 13.04
N GLU A 963 14.15 -9.92 11.99
CA GLU A 963 14.89 -8.68 12.07
C GLU A 963 13.90 -7.52 12.13
N PRO A 964 14.09 -6.55 13.04
CA PRO A 964 13.33 -5.31 12.95
C PRO A 964 13.61 -4.67 11.58
N ASP A 965 12.55 -4.31 10.85
CA ASP A 965 12.67 -3.62 9.57
C ASP A 965 13.66 -2.46 9.74
N ARG A 966 14.74 -2.43 8.94
CA ARG A 966 15.71 -1.34 8.98
C ARG A 966 14.95 -0.05 8.62
N LEU A 967 14.64 0.75 9.64
CA LEU A 967 14.19 2.13 9.52
C LEU A 967 15.38 2.99 9.04
N HIS A 968 15.79 2.87 7.78
CA HIS A 968 16.75 3.79 7.15
C HIS A 968 16.50 3.95 5.66
#